data_AF-A0A9P7GT98-F1
#
_entry.id   AF-A0A9P7GT98-F1
#
_cell.length_a   1.000
_cell.length_b   1.000
_cell.length_c   1.000
_cell.angle_alpha   90.00
_cell.angle_beta   90.00
_cell.angle_gamma   90.00
#
_symmetry.space_group_name_H-M   'P 1'
#
loop_
_entity.id
_entity.type
_entity.pdbx_description
1 polymer ?
#
loop_
_entity_poly.entity_id
_entity_poly.type
_entity_poly.pdbx_seq_one_letter_code
_entity_poly.pdbx_strand_id
1 'polypeptide(L)'
;AFPTPEILTKLIGSFFSHHYVQTDSWIHGPLFEINQQGPEFLLAMVNVGTTFADSKILHSLGFALHEVVRLSLPNMFEAANSITRTLWALQTFVLDIEMGLWSGIKRKMEIAESQRQMPFTMMRRSGRFGKACKPAILLLPEDTGQSLHDKWLAWIEQESYNRMVYHSYITDTQVSISMLTCPLISFSELKTPLPESRQLWLATDAETWKTLYLSKERQHSRTSLADYFRDAVDIGSSHDVPFCQLIILSGIWGMVWQCLQTTAVLDKPSHSDPALTLRKQEILQNLHRLRVNTPEEDIGWQDGPPDMLFELVSMHLHIPFEEVEMFAGKGDQNDARRALPLLSEWINRRESRQAIWHAGQVMRAAEKFGPARLRGFHTIALYQANLAMWAYAVVSHVNGVDKDQSTGNQEMRDLLISSSLVDMPNQVRKDLHCVDTESFPYVYEENATVELTSSDGLVRCNVYRPKSSDKVPVLVTYGPYGKDAPYKDFYSKSYEQLNPEHKSAHSAWETPDPGFWTSKGYAVVRADERGIGQSRGFLDTMSRSTSEAFFEVIEWCAEQPWSSGKVGLLGISYYAGSQWRVAARKPKGLAAMVPWEGMSDYYRDRCRHGGILSNNFISFWWNRQVVSNQYGRPRDEEIILNGNINAEGPKRPKSSPETLEGNLSAEERENNRQDQTIDNRIHRFRDEEYYASKEYDMSDIEVPLLSVANWGGILLHLRGNLEGFCHAGSQQKWLRIITGRHDLPFYYKEEVEIQLSFLNAFLKGQDDAGWTQGRVPPVDLVLRKGDAGVNDQEAEKKFPHRIENEWPIARTEWIKWYLTPQNSLTSDVESAKEASQNRTKISYQALGTLEHPQLVQFETEPFEKETEITGNVVAHLTVSASALPARSTPSDIDLFITLRHISAQGKEIHYTGTAGDPVPLSKGWLRVSLRRVNTSHPKHRYYLPWREYLSTDVQPVIVGEQYEVDVEVWPTNVVLDPGAKLVLEVASGDTQGCGIFRHDDETDRAPDTFQGMNHICFGPGILNYVMLPVIPPK
;
A
#
# COMPACT_ATOMS: atom_id res chain seq x y z
N ALA A 1 11.01 28.42 1.71
CA ALA A 1 11.20 29.80 1.18
C ALA A 1 10.48 29.89 -0.17
N PHE A 2 9.92 31.06 -0.52
CA PHE A 2 9.28 31.25 -1.83
C PHE A 2 10.36 31.27 -2.94
N PRO A 3 10.08 30.76 -4.16
CA PRO A 3 11.07 30.72 -5.24
C PRO A 3 11.61 32.10 -5.61
N THR A 4 12.87 32.15 -6.04
CA THR A 4 13.46 33.40 -6.53
C THR A 4 12.85 33.80 -7.89
N PRO A 5 12.88 35.10 -8.26
CA PRO A 5 12.39 35.56 -9.56
C PRO A 5 13.02 34.81 -10.76
N GLU A 6 14.29 34.38 -10.65
CA GLU A 6 14.97 33.62 -11.69
C GLU A 6 14.34 32.24 -11.89
N ILE A 7 13.93 31.57 -10.81
CA ILE A 7 13.26 30.27 -10.88
C ILE A 7 11.87 30.43 -11.51
N LEU A 8 11.11 31.45 -11.10
CA LEU A 8 9.79 31.72 -11.67
C LEU A 8 9.88 32.03 -13.18
N THR A 9 10.88 32.82 -13.58
CA THR A 9 11.14 33.14 -15.00
C THR A 9 11.48 31.88 -15.80
N LYS A 10 12.29 30.97 -15.25
CA LYS A 10 12.60 29.68 -15.90
C LYS A 10 11.36 28.80 -16.07
N LEU A 11 10.46 28.78 -15.08
CA LEU A 11 9.22 28.00 -15.15
C LEU A 11 8.25 28.56 -16.20
N ILE A 12 8.15 29.89 -16.33
CA ILE A 12 7.40 30.53 -17.43
C ILE A 12 8.06 30.21 -18.79
N GLY A 13 9.39 30.22 -18.88
CA GLY A 13 10.11 29.79 -20.08
C GLY A 13 9.85 28.33 -20.46
N SER A 14 9.77 27.45 -19.45
CA SER A 14 9.38 26.04 -19.63
C SER A 14 7.96 25.91 -20.16
N PHE A 15 7.00 26.69 -19.61
CA PHE A 15 5.63 26.75 -20.13
C PHE A 15 5.60 27.10 -21.62
N PHE A 16 6.29 28.17 -22.05
CA PHE A 16 6.27 28.56 -23.46
C PHE A 16 7.00 27.59 -24.38
N SER A 17 8.04 26.92 -23.89
CA SER A 17 8.74 25.89 -24.66
C SER A 17 7.83 24.72 -25.00
N HIS A 18 6.96 24.31 -24.07
CA HIS A 18 5.95 23.27 -24.29
C HIS A 18 4.75 23.79 -25.09
N HIS A 19 4.26 24.99 -24.75
CA HIS A 19 3.13 25.59 -25.43
C HIS A 19 3.43 25.96 -26.90
N TYR A 20 4.69 26.22 -27.25
CA TYR A 20 5.12 26.49 -28.63
C TYR A 20 4.94 25.27 -29.55
N VAL A 21 5.23 24.07 -29.04
CA VAL A 21 5.19 22.79 -29.77
C VAL A 21 3.83 22.08 -29.65
N GLN A 22 3.06 22.37 -28.60
CA GLN A 22 1.71 21.84 -28.37
C GLN A 22 0.78 22.05 -29.59
N THR A 23 0.09 20.99 -30.04
CA THR A 23 -0.78 21.00 -31.24
C THR A 23 -1.84 22.10 -31.21
N ASP A 24 -2.45 22.31 -30.05
CA ASP A 24 -3.52 23.27 -29.78
C ASP A 24 -3.01 24.57 -29.12
N SER A 25 -1.79 25.00 -29.46
CA SER A 25 -1.19 26.27 -28.97
C SER A 25 -2.18 27.46 -29.07
N TRP A 26 -2.49 28.10 -27.94
CA TRP A 26 -3.59 29.07 -27.80
C TRP A 26 -3.25 30.36 -27.03
N ILE A 27 -2.08 30.45 -26.40
CA ILE A 27 -1.46 31.66 -25.85
C ILE A 27 -0.34 32.17 -26.76
N HIS A 28 -0.43 33.43 -27.21
CA HIS A 28 0.52 34.01 -28.16
C HIS A 28 1.86 34.38 -27.49
N GLY A 29 2.85 33.49 -27.61
CA GLY A 29 4.19 33.69 -27.02
C GLY A 29 4.96 34.92 -27.52
N PRO A 30 5.00 35.23 -28.84
CA PRO A 30 5.85 36.32 -29.34
C PRO A 30 5.52 37.73 -28.82
N LEU A 31 4.29 37.99 -28.38
CA LEU A 31 3.89 39.27 -27.76
C LEU A 31 3.81 39.19 -26.23
N PHE A 32 4.24 38.09 -25.62
CA PHE A 32 4.11 37.93 -24.19
C PHE A 32 5.19 38.68 -23.43
N GLU A 33 4.80 39.72 -22.71
CA GLU A 33 5.68 40.47 -21.81
C GLU A 33 5.31 40.21 -20.34
N ILE A 34 6.22 39.57 -19.59
CA ILE A 34 6.03 39.18 -18.18
C ILE A 34 5.59 40.37 -17.32
N ASN A 35 6.24 41.53 -17.48
CA ASN A 35 6.00 42.72 -16.66
C ASN A 35 4.65 43.40 -16.93
N GLN A 36 3.93 43.00 -17.97
CA GLN A 36 2.62 43.55 -18.32
C GLN A 36 1.45 42.63 -17.92
N GLN A 37 1.72 41.49 -17.28
CA GLN A 37 0.70 40.52 -16.90
C GLN A 37 0.29 40.61 -15.43
N GLY A 38 -0.94 40.20 -15.14
CA GLY A 38 -1.44 40.06 -13.77
C GLY A 38 -0.80 38.87 -13.03
N PRO A 39 -0.69 38.94 -11.69
CA PRO A 39 -0.01 37.91 -10.90
C PRO A 39 -0.69 36.54 -10.99
N GLU A 40 -2.02 36.48 -11.06
CA GLU A 40 -2.76 35.20 -11.18
C GLU A 40 -2.44 34.48 -12.48
N PHE A 41 -2.30 35.23 -13.58
CA PHE A 41 -1.97 34.66 -14.88
C PHE A 41 -0.54 34.10 -14.89
N LEU A 42 0.42 34.86 -14.34
CA LEU A 42 1.79 34.41 -14.19
C LEU A 42 1.89 33.18 -13.27
N LEU A 43 1.15 33.15 -12.16
CA LEU A 43 1.13 32.01 -11.25
C LEU A 43 0.53 30.75 -11.90
N ALA A 44 -0.52 30.90 -12.71
CA ALA A 44 -1.09 29.78 -13.46
C ALA A 44 -0.07 29.20 -14.46
N MET A 45 0.68 30.05 -15.16
CA MET A 45 1.73 29.61 -16.10
C MET A 45 2.91 28.96 -15.37
N VAL A 46 3.33 29.52 -14.23
CA VAL A 46 4.36 28.91 -13.37
C VAL A 46 3.90 27.53 -12.91
N ASN A 47 2.65 27.41 -12.45
CA ASN A 47 2.06 26.14 -12.00
C ASN A 47 2.14 25.08 -13.11
N VAL A 48 1.67 25.37 -14.32
CA VAL A 48 1.82 24.45 -15.46
C VAL A 48 3.31 24.17 -15.76
N GLY A 49 4.15 25.21 -15.72
CA GLY A 49 5.60 25.11 -15.88
C GLY A 49 6.27 24.13 -14.91
N THR A 50 5.77 24.02 -13.67
CA THR A 50 6.30 23.08 -12.68
C THR A 50 6.10 21.63 -13.09
N THR A 51 5.01 21.30 -13.80
CA THR A 51 4.74 19.92 -14.23
C THR A 51 5.77 19.38 -15.21
N PHE A 52 6.49 20.27 -15.89
CA PHE A 52 7.58 19.92 -16.82
C PHE A 52 8.93 19.75 -16.12
N ALA A 53 9.04 20.09 -14.84
CA ALA A 53 10.29 19.99 -14.10
C ALA A 53 10.49 18.58 -13.53
N ASP A 54 11.71 18.05 -13.60
CA ASP A 54 12.06 16.79 -12.95
C ASP A 54 12.39 17.02 -11.45
N SER A 55 11.40 17.52 -10.70
CA SER A 55 11.56 17.83 -9.29
C SER A 55 10.25 17.72 -8.52
N LYS A 56 10.20 16.77 -7.59
CA LYS A 56 9.06 16.61 -6.66
C LYS A 56 8.77 17.88 -5.85
N ILE A 57 9.79 18.67 -5.51
CA ILE A 57 9.63 19.94 -4.77
C ILE A 57 8.90 20.97 -5.63
N LEU A 58 9.25 21.08 -6.90
CA LEU A 58 8.58 21.99 -7.83
C LEU A 58 7.14 21.55 -8.11
N HIS A 59 6.87 20.24 -8.19
CA HIS A 59 5.50 19.73 -8.29
C HIS A 59 4.64 20.11 -7.07
N SER A 60 5.17 19.92 -5.85
CA SER A 60 4.48 20.33 -4.62
C SER A 60 4.22 21.84 -4.57
N LEU A 61 5.18 22.64 -5.03
CA LEU A 61 4.99 24.09 -5.19
C LEU A 61 3.87 24.40 -6.19
N GLY A 62 3.85 23.74 -7.34
CA GLY A 62 2.80 23.88 -8.36
C GLY A 62 1.41 23.67 -7.76
N PHE A 63 1.21 22.58 -7.02
CA PHE A 63 -0.06 22.29 -6.35
C PHE A 63 -0.48 23.32 -5.30
N ALA A 64 0.49 23.95 -4.62
CA ALA A 64 0.22 25.05 -3.70
C ALA A 64 -0.18 26.33 -4.46
N LEU A 65 0.53 26.69 -5.53
CA LEU A 65 0.21 27.83 -6.38
C LEU A 65 -1.14 27.67 -7.08
N HIS A 66 -1.48 26.44 -7.49
CA HIS A 66 -2.80 26.08 -8.01
C HIS A 66 -3.91 26.48 -7.05
N GLU A 67 -3.77 26.16 -5.76
CA GLU A 67 -4.80 26.49 -4.77
C GLU A 67 -4.95 28.02 -4.59
N VAL A 68 -3.85 28.77 -4.71
CA VAL A 68 -3.87 30.23 -4.65
C VAL A 68 -4.66 30.81 -5.83
N VAL A 69 -4.37 30.37 -7.05
CA VAL A 69 -5.07 30.84 -8.27
C VAL A 69 -6.55 30.45 -8.23
N ARG A 70 -6.85 29.20 -7.90
CA ARG A 70 -8.22 28.67 -7.81
C ARG A 70 -9.09 29.45 -6.82
N LEU A 71 -8.52 29.91 -5.71
CA LEU A 71 -9.23 30.69 -4.69
C LEU A 71 -9.29 32.19 -5.01
N SER A 72 -8.30 32.75 -5.73
CA SER A 72 -8.27 34.18 -6.07
C SER A 72 -9.25 34.52 -7.19
N LEU A 73 -9.36 33.67 -8.23
CA LEU A 73 -10.16 33.97 -9.43
C LEU A 73 -11.63 34.27 -9.12
N PRO A 74 -12.38 33.47 -8.33
CA PRO A 74 -13.78 33.79 -7.99
C PRO A 74 -13.92 35.14 -7.29
N ASN A 75 -13.01 35.46 -6.36
CA ASN A 75 -13.03 36.73 -5.64
C ASN A 75 -12.84 37.92 -6.59
N MET A 76 -11.96 37.78 -7.60
CA MET A 76 -11.75 38.82 -8.62
C MET A 76 -12.99 39.01 -9.49
N PHE A 77 -13.66 37.92 -9.88
CA PHE A 77 -14.87 37.99 -10.69
C PHE A 77 -16.03 38.64 -9.95
N GLU A 78 -16.21 38.33 -8.66
CA GLU A 78 -17.21 38.97 -7.81
C GLU A 78 -16.90 40.46 -7.60
N ALA A 79 -15.63 40.82 -7.37
CA ALA A 79 -15.22 42.21 -7.19
C ALA A 79 -15.42 43.05 -8.47
N ALA A 80 -15.19 42.47 -9.65
CA ALA A 80 -15.37 43.14 -10.92
C ALA A 80 -15.75 42.16 -12.04
N ASN A 81 -17.06 41.95 -12.23
CA ASN A 81 -17.59 41.04 -13.25
C ASN A 81 -17.21 41.42 -14.70
N SER A 82 -16.71 42.63 -14.97
CA SER A 82 -16.15 42.97 -16.30
C SER A 82 -14.93 42.10 -16.64
N ILE A 83 -14.17 41.64 -15.64
CA ILE A 83 -12.98 40.79 -15.79
C ILE A 83 -13.32 39.45 -16.44
N THR A 84 -14.54 38.92 -16.24
CA THR A 84 -14.97 37.64 -16.85
C THR A 84 -14.99 37.64 -18.39
N ARG A 85 -14.78 38.80 -19.02
CA ARG A 85 -14.75 38.98 -20.48
C ARG A 85 -13.34 39.26 -21.02
N THR A 86 -12.34 39.42 -20.15
CA THR A 86 -10.97 39.71 -20.57
C THR A 86 -10.24 38.42 -20.94
N LEU A 87 -9.36 38.51 -21.93
CA LEU A 87 -8.63 37.36 -22.47
C LEU A 87 -7.76 36.69 -21.40
N TRP A 88 -6.93 37.47 -20.71
CA TRP A 88 -5.99 36.95 -19.70
C TRP A 88 -6.71 36.22 -18.56
N ALA A 89 -7.88 36.70 -18.12
CA ALA A 89 -8.60 36.10 -17.02
C ALA A 89 -9.25 34.77 -17.41
N LEU A 90 -9.80 34.70 -18.63
CA LEU A 90 -10.32 33.45 -19.20
C LEU A 90 -9.19 32.44 -19.42
N GLN A 91 -8.04 32.88 -19.95
CA GLN A 91 -6.85 32.03 -20.11
C GLN A 91 -6.36 31.49 -18.76
N THR A 92 -6.28 32.35 -17.74
CA THR A 92 -5.90 31.94 -16.38
C THR A 92 -6.85 30.89 -15.81
N PHE A 93 -8.16 31.08 -16.00
CA PHE A 93 -9.15 30.14 -15.47
C PHE A 93 -9.12 28.79 -16.20
N VAL A 94 -8.91 28.78 -17.52
CA VAL A 94 -8.77 27.52 -18.28
C VAL A 94 -7.51 26.75 -17.85
N LEU A 95 -6.37 27.43 -17.66
CA LEU A 95 -5.15 26.81 -17.14
C LEU A 95 -5.33 26.22 -15.73
N ASP A 96 -6.07 26.92 -14.86
CA ASP A 96 -6.37 26.44 -13.49
C ASP A 96 -7.22 25.16 -13.50
N ILE A 97 -8.24 25.11 -14.37
CA ILE A 97 -9.09 23.93 -14.53
C ILE A 97 -8.29 22.74 -15.06
N GLU A 98 -7.45 22.93 -16.08
CA GLU A 98 -6.61 21.86 -16.65
C GLU A 98 -5.64 21.29 -15.64
N MET A 99 -5.00 22.16 -14.84
CA MET A 99 -4.12 21.72 -13.78
C MET A 99 -4.84 20.91 -12.70
N GLY A 100 -6.08 21.27 -12.36
CA GLY A 100 -6.88 20.49 -11.42
C GLY A 100 -7.28 19.12 -11.99
N LEU A 101 -7.79 19.10 -13.22
CA LEU A 101 -8.27 17.90 -13.92
C LEU A 101 -7.20 16.82 -14.07
N TRP A 102 -5.97 17.21 -14.37
CA TRP A 102 -4.87 16.28 -14.64
C TRP A 102 -3.83 16.20 -13.50
N SER A 103 -4.21 16.61 -12.29
CA SER A 103 -3.29 16.65 -11.13
C SER A 103 -2.94 15.27 -10.54
N GLY A 104 -3.76 14.24 -10.77
CA GLY A 104 -3.65 12.95 -10.07
C GLY A 104 -4.08 13.00 -8.59
N ILE A 105 -4.52 14.16 -8.09
CA ILE A 105 -5.02 14.33 -6.71
C ILE A 105 -6.55 14.35 -6.76
N LYS A 106 -7.18 13.28 -6.25
CA LYS A 106 -8.64 13.06 -6.29
C LYS A 106 -9.47 14.32 -5.97
N ARG A 107 -9.20 14.98 -4.83
CA ARG A 107 -9.90 16.23 -4.43
C ARG A 107 -9.81 17.34 -5.50
N LYS A 108 -8.63 17.56 -6.08
CA LYS A 108 -8.43 18.64 -7.06
C LYS A 108 -9.11 18.33 -8.38
N MET A 109 -9.09 17.06 -8.79
CA MET A 109 -9.78 16.58 -9.99
C MET A 109 -11.31 16.77 -9.85
N GLU A 110 -11.90 16.32 -8.75
CA GLU A 110 -13.35 16.46 -8.47
C GLU A 110 -13.79 17.93 -8.43
N ILE A 111 -12.99 18.80 -7.79
CA ILE A 111 -13.29 20.24 -7.74
C ILE A 111 -13.20 20.86 -9.13
N ALA A 112 -12.13 20.61 -9.88
CA ALA A 112 -11.96 21.18 -11.22
C ALA A 112 -13.06 20.69 -12.19
N GLU A 113 -13.43 19.41 -12.09
CA GLU A 113 -14.56 18.84 -12.84
C GLU A 113 -15.86 19.61 -12.55
N SER A 114 -16.14 19.88 -11.27
CA SER A 114 -17.34 20.63 -10.86
C SER A 114 -17.34 22.09 -11.33
N GLN A 115 -16.16 22.71 -11.48
CA GLN A 115 -16.01 24.14 -11.77
C GLN A 115 -15.84 24.45 -13.27
N ARG A 116 -15.55 23.45 -14.12
CA ARG A 116 -15.23 23.65 -15.55
C ARG A 116 -16.32 24.34 -16.37
N GLN A 117 -17.60 24.24 -15.96
CA GLN A 117 -18.70 24.92 -16.65
C GLN A 117 -18.62 26.45 -16.57
N MET A 118 -17.95 27.00 -15.54
CA MET A 118 -17.86 28.44 -15.31
C MET A 118 -17.16 29.19 -16.46
N PRO A 119 -15.90 28.88 -16.83
CA PRO A 119 -15.24 29.56 -17.96
C PRO A 119 -15.99 29.37 -19.28
N PHE A 120 -16.62 28.21 -19.50
CA PHE A 120 -17.42 27.95 -20.70
C PHE A 120 -18.64 28.87 -20.78
N THR A 121 -19.31 29.08 -19.64
CA THR A 121 -20.43 30.00 -19.53
C THR A 121 -19.99 31.45 -19.75
N MET A 122 -18.84 31.85 -19.22
CA MET A 122 -18.28 33.18 -19.45
C MET A 122 -17.98 33.45 -20.94
N MET A 123 -17.37 32.49 -21.64
CA MET A 123 -17.14 32.58 -23.09
C MET A 123 -18.46 32.63 -23.89
N ARG A 124 -19.42 31.79 -23.53
CA ARG A 124 -20.75 31.76 -24.17
C ARG A 124 -21.49 33.09 -23.99
N ARG A 125 -21.50 33.65 -22.77
CA ARG A 125 -22.17 34.91 -22.43
C ARG A 125 -21.46 36.13 -23.00
N SER A 126 -20.16 36.04 -23.27
CA SER A 126 -19.39 37.08 -23.98
C SER A 126 -19.49 36.95 -25.51
N GLY A 127 -20.30 36.02 -26.02
CA GLY A 127 -20.58 35.87 -27.45
C GLY A 127 -19.46 35.19 -28.25
N ARG A 128 -18.45 34.61 -27.58
CA ARG A 128 -17.23 34.10 -28.22
C ARG A 128 -17.44 32.83 -29.05
N PHE A 129 -18.56 32.12 -28.87
CA PHE A 129 -18.93 30.95 -29.68
C PHE A 129 -19.60 31.32 -31.02
N GLY A 130 -19.95 32.59 -31.24
CA GLY A 130 -20.62 33.05 -32.46
C GLY A 130 -19.66 33.44 -33.59
N LYS A 131 -20.21 33.68 -34.79
CA LYS A 131 -19.47 34.26 -35.95
C LYS A 131 -19.02 35.72 -35.70
N ALA A 132 -19.62 36.38 -34.71
CA ALA A 132 -19.59 37.83 -34.56
C ALA A 132 -18.75 38.26 -33.36
N CYS A 133 -17.59 38.88 -33.64
CA CYS A 133 -17.08 39.93 -32.75
C CYS A 133 -16.39 41.09 -33.50
N LYS A 134 -15.77 40.86 -34.66
CA LYS A 134 -15.15 41.92 -35.48
C LYS A 134 -15.18 41.54 -36.98
N PRO A 135 -15.34 42.49 -37.93
CA PRO A 135 -15.20 42.21 -39.36
C PRO A 135 -13.81 41.66 -39.67
N ALA A 136 -13.70 40.82 -40.71
CA ALA A 136 -12.41 40.30 -41.14
C ALA A 136 -11.44 41.47 -41.40
N ILE A 137 -10.25 41.40 -40.79
CA ILE A 137 -9.24 42.44 -40.93
C ILE A 137 -8.80 42.48 -42.40
N LEU A 138 -9.12 43.58 -43.07
CA LEU A 138 -8.71 43.80 -44.46
C LEU A 138 -7.24 44.24 -44.46
N LEU A 139 -6.37 43.31 -44.86
CA LEU A 139 -4.96 43.57 -45.08
C LEU A 139 -4.72 43.92 -46.54
N LEU A 140 -4.21 45.12 -46.78
CA LEU A 140 -3.87 45.62 -48.10
C LEU A 140 -2.35 45.53 -48.31
N PRO A 141 -1.85 45.26 -49.53
CA PRO A 141 -0.42 45.23 -49.82
C PRO A 141 0.33 46.52 -49.43
N GLU A 142 -0.35 47.66 -49.40
CA GLU A 142 0.17 48.98 -49.04
C GLU A 142 0.25 49.25 -47.52
N ASP A 143 -0.33 48.41 -46.66
CA ASP A 143 -0.29 48.61 -45.21
C ASP A 143 1.14 48.52 -44.66
N THR A 144 1.64 49.56 -44.00
CA THR A 144 3.00 49.62 -43.44
C THR A 144 3.01 50.39 -42.10
N GLY A 145 4.08 50.26 -41.32
CA GLY A 145 4.28 51.02 -40.08
C GLY A 145 3.21 50.75 -39.02
N GLN A 146 2.74 51.80 -38.32
CA GLN A 146 1.80 51.67 -37.20
C GLN A 146 0.45 51.06 -37.60
N SER A 147 -0.07 51.40 -38.79
CA SER A 147 -1.33 50.84 -39.30
C SER A 147 -1.25 49.32 -39.43
N LEU A 148 -0.11 48.81 -39.92
CA LEU A 148 0.12 47.38 -40.03
C LEU A 148 0.24 46.71 -38.66
N HIS A 149 0.96 47.35 -37.74
CA HIS A 149 1.12 46.86 -36.37
C HIS A 149 -0.22 46.76 -35.63
N ASP A 150 -1.06 47.80 -35.72
CA ASP A 150 -2.39 47.82 -35.08
C ASP A 150 -3.31 46.73 -35.65
N LYS A 151 -3.26 46.51 -36.98
CA LYS A 151 -3.99 45.42 -37.64
C LYS A 151 -3.51 44.05 -37.18
N TRP A 152 -2.21 43.86 -37.01
CA TRP A 152 -1.62 42.62 -36.50
C TRP A 152 -2.04 42.35 -35.05
N LEU A 153 -1.97 43.36 -34.17
CA LEU A 153 -2.43 43.24 -32.78
C LEU A 153 -3.92 42.89 -32.68
N ALA A 154 -4.77 43.56 -33.49
CA ALA A 154 -6.19 43.26 -33.55
C ALA A 154 -6.47 41.84 -34.07
N TRP A 155 -5.64 41.34 -34.99
CA TRP A 155 -5.73 39.97 -35.50
C TRP A 155 -5.33 38.97 -34.43
N ILE A 156 -4.20 39.18 -33.73
CA ILE A 156 -3.74 38.31 -32.66
C ILE A 156 -4.78 38.22 -31.55
N GLU A 157 -5.38 39.34 -31.15
CA GLU A 157 -6.42 39.36 -30.13
C GLU A 157 -7.60 38.45 -30.56
N GLN A 158 -8.09 38.61 -31.79
CA GLN A 158 -9.19 37.80 -32.31
C GLN A 158 -8.82 36.31 -32.39
N GLU A 159 -7.62 36.01 -32.88
CA GLU A 159 -7.14 34.64 -33.02
C GLU A 159 -6.89 33.97 -31.67
N SER A 160 -6.44 34.72 -30.66
CA SER A 160 -6.29 34.25 -29.28
C SER A 160 -7.62 33.79 -28.69
N TYR A 161 -8.71 34.55 -28.91
CA TYR A 161 -10.04 34.12 -28.50
C TYR A 161 -10.53 32.89 -29.27
N ASN A 162 -10.29 32.82 -30.58
CA ASN A 162 -10.69 31.65 -31.39
C ASN A 162 -9.99 30.38 -30.88
N ARG A 163 -8.67 30.44 -30.71
CA ARG A 163 -7.84 29.32 -30.23
C ARG A 163 -8.22 28.93 -28.80
N MET A 164 -8.46 29.89 -27.90
CA MET A 164 -8.93 29.61 -26.53
C MET A 164 -10.28 28.89 -26.49
N VAL A 165 -11.24 29.30 -27.33
CA VAL A 165 -12.56 28.65 -27.42
C VAL A 165 -12.39 27.19 -27.83
N TYR A 166 -11.57 26.92 -28.84
CA TYR A 166 -11.36 25.57 -29.33
C TYR A 166 -10.47 24.72 -28.42
N HIS A 167 -9.48 25.32 -27.76
CA HIS A 167 -8.69 24.67 -26.70
C HIS A 167 -9.61 24.20 -25.56
N SER A 168 -10.48 25.09 -25.08
CA SER A 168 -11.48 24.76 -24.06
C SER A 168 -12.46 23.68 -24.51
N TYR A 169 -12.83 23.67 -25.80
CA TYR A 169 -13.69 22.65 -26.39
C TYR A 169 -13.01 21.27 -26.46
N ILE A 170 -11.73 21.23 -26.81
CA ILE A 170 -10.92 20.02 -26.76
C ILE A 170 -10.84 19.53 -25.31
N THR A 171 -10.52 20.39 -24.35
CA THR A 171 -10.46 20.03 -22.92
C THR A 171 -11.81 19.49 -22.41
N ASP A 172 -12.94 20.09 -22.78
CA ASP A 172 -14.28 19.57 -22.46
C ASP A 172 -14.51 18.16 -23.04
N THR A 173 -14.07 17.95 -24.27
CA THR A 173 -14.15 16.65 -24.96
C THR A 173 -13.26 15.61 -24.29
N GLN A 174 -12.02 15.97 -23.94
CA GLN A 174 -11.08 15.10 -23.25
C GLN A 174 -11.65 14.63 -21.91
N VAL A 175 -12.25 15.53 -21.12
CA VAL A 175 -12.93 15.18 -19.85
C VAL A 175 -14.12 14.26 -20.11
N SER A 176 -14.91 14.56 -21.14
CA SER A 176 -16.06 13.73 -21.53
C SER A 176 -15.65 12.30 -21.89
N ILE A 177 -14.56 12.11 -22.63
CA ILE A 177 -14.00 10.80 -22.95
C ILE A 177 -13.45 10.11 -21.70
N SER A 178 -12.61 10.81 -20.92
CA SER A 178 -11.95 10.24 -19.75
C SER A 178 -12.92 9.74 -18.69
N MET A 179 -14.02 10.46 -18.48
CA MET A 179 -14.99 10.17 -17.41
C MET A 179 -16.26 9.48 -17.92
N LEU A 180 -16.40 9.28 -19.24
CA LEU A 180 -17.66 8.88 -19.89
C LEU A 180 -18.83 9.77 -19.44
N THR A 181 -18.69 11.08 -19.63
CA THR A 181 -19.74 12.07 -19.28
C THR A 181 -20.15 12.90 -20.50
N CYS A 182 -21.26 13.62 -20.42
CA CYS A 182 -21.69 14.49 -21.50
C CYS A 182 -20.73 15.70 -21.68
N PRO A 183 -20.33 16.03 -22.93
CA PRO A 183 -19.69 17.32 -23.22
C PRO A 183 -20.60 18.48 -22.80
N LEU A 184 -20.03 19.55 -22.24
CA LEU A 184 -20.74 20.76 -21.81
C LEU A 184 -20.82 21.82 -22.91
N ILE A 185 -20.02 21.69 -23.96
CA ILE A 185 -20.02 22.54 -25.15
C ILE A 185 -20.54 21.70 -26.32
N SER A 186 -21.58 22.20 -26.99
CA SER A 186 -22.12 21.51 -28.16
C SER A 186 -21.35 21.92 -29.42
N PHE A 187 -20.90 20.95 -30.23
CA PHE A 187 -20.28 21.26 -31.54
C PHE A 187 -21.17 22.13 -32.44
N SER A 188 -22.50 22.07 -32.28
CA SER A 188 -23.46 22.86 -33.06
C SER A 188 -23.51 24.34 -32.67
N GLU A 189 -23.03 24.71 -31.48
CA GLU A 189 -23.03 26.10 -31.01
C GLU A 189 -21.76 26.86 -31.45
N LEU A 190 -20.71 26.14 -31.86
CA LEU A 190 -19.42 26.67 -32.27
C LEU A 190 -19.44 27.16 -33.72
N LYS A 191 -19.77 28.44 -33.85
CA LYS A 191 -19.69 29.20 -35.11
C LYS A 191 -18.44 30.08 -35.18
N THR A 192 -17.56 29.98 -34.19
CA THR A 192 -16.25 30.66 -34.15
C THR A 192 -15.39 30.21 -35.33
N PRO A 193 -14.66 31.12 -36.01
CA PRO A 193 -13.73 30.74 -37.07
C PRO A 193 -12.69 29.72 -36.61
N LEU A 194 -12.44 28.68 -37.43
CA LEU A 194 -11.36 27.71 -37.19
C LEU A 194 -9.98 28.41 -37.14
N PRO A 195 -9.01 27.87 -36.37
CA PRO A 195 -7.69 28.48 -36.24
C PRO A 195 -6.95 28.63 -37.59
N GLU A 196 -6.39 29.82 -37.81
CA GLU A 196 -5.56 30.12 -38.99
C GLU A 196 -4.18 29.48 -38.86
N SER A 197 -3.46 29.34 -39.97
CA SER A 197 -2.20 28.59 -40.03
C SER A 197 -1.20 28.94 -38.91
N ARG A 198 -0.55 27.90 -38.38
CA ARG A 198 0.39 28.01 -37.25
C ARG A 198 1.54 28.98 -37.51
N GLN A 199 2.04 29.05 -38.74
CA GLN A 199 3.09 30.00 -39.13
C GLN A 199 2.64 31.46 -38.94
N LEU A 200 1.37 31.75 -39.26
CA LEU A 200 0.79 33.07 -39.07
C LEU A 200 0.60 33.40 -37.58
N TRP A 201 0.20 32.40 -36.79
CA TRP A 201 0.07 32.51 -35.33
C TRP A 201 1.41 32.73 -34.61
N LEU A 202 2.50 32.16 -35.12
CA LEU A 202 3.83 32.27 -34.52
C LEU A 202 4.68 33.42 -35.09
N ALA A 203 4.10 34.28 -35.93
CA ALA A 203 4.81 35.44 -36.48
C ALA A 203 5.32 36.33 -35.34
N THR A 204 6.59 36.74 -35.42
CA THR A 204 7.25 37.53 -34.37
C THR A 204 7.03 39.03 -34.49
N ASP A 205 6.62 39.49 -35.68
CA ASP A 205 6.41 40.89 -36.00
C ASP A 205 5.35 41.05 -37.12
N ALA A 206 4.87 42.28 -37.28
CA ALA A 206 3.77 42.60 -38.19
C ALA A 206 4.13 42.44 -39.68
N GLU A 207 5.41 42.59 -40.06
CA GLU A 207 5.87 42.46 -41.45
C GLU A 207 5.98 40.99 -41.86
N THR A 208 6.51 40.14 -40.97
CA THR A 208 6.51 38.69 -41.11
C THR A 208 5.07 38.17 -41.21
N TRP A 209 4.18 38.65 -40.33
CA TRP A 209 2.75 38.32 -40.37
C TRP A 209 2.11 38.72 -41.71
N LYS A 210 2.36 39.94 -42.21
CA LYS A 210 1.83 40.40 -43.51
C LYS A 210 2.28 39.54 -44.67
N THR A 211 3.57 39.19 -44.69
CA THR A 211 4.17 38.37 -45.75
C THR A 211 3.54 36.98 -45.78
N LEU A 212 3.38 36.35 -44.61
CA LEU A 212 2.71 35.05 -44.46
C LEU A 212 1.20 35.14 -44.71
N TYR A 213 0.59 36.28 -44.41
CA TYR A 213 -0.80 36.53 -44.71
C TYR A 213 -0.97 36.54 -46.23
N LEU A 214 -0.31 37.43 -46.95
CA LEU A 214 -0.51 37.59 -48.39
C LEU A 214 -0.03 36.40 -49.26
N SER A 215 0.77 35.47 -48.71
CA SER A 215 1.30 34.31 -49.45
C SER A 215 0.28 33.20 -49.72
N LYS A 216 -0.89 33.20 -49.06
CA LYS A 216 -1.94 32.18 -49.21
C LYS A 216 -3.27 32.79 -49.62
N GLU A 217 -3.94 32.19 -50.60
CA GLU A 217 -5.31 32.55 -50.96
C GLU A 217 -6.27 32.25 -49.81
N ARG A 218 -7.14 33.22 -49.45
CA ARG A 218 -8.15 33.06 -48.39
C ARG A 218 -9.56 33.26 -48.91
N GLN A 219 -10.47 32.46 -48.41
CA GLN A 219 -11.89 32.63 -48.63
C GLN A 219 -12.41 33.84 -47.84
N HIS A 220 -13.38 34.56 -48.39
CA HIS A 220 -13.95 35.77 -47.78
C HIS A 220 -14.77 35.47 -46.51
N SER A 221 -15.30 34.25 -46.38
CA SER A 221 -15.97 33.75 -45.17
C SER A 221 -15.06 32.74 -44.48
N ARG A 222 -14.72 32.97 -43.21
CA ARG A 222 -13.93 32.01 -42.42
C ARG A 222 -14.81 30.84 -41.99
N THR A 223 -14.33 29.61 -42.25
CA THR A 223 -15.03 28.37 -41.93
C THR A 223 -15.08 28.15 -40.42
N SER A 224 -16.23 27.74 -39.89
CA SER A 224 -16.40 27.28 -38.50
C SER A 224 -16.59 25.77 -38.44
N LEU A 225 -16.47 25.17 -37.24
CA LEU A 225 -16.76 23.75 -37.05
C LEU A 225 -18.19 23.38 -37.52
N ALA A 226 -19.18 24.23 -37.22
CA ALA A 226 -20.54 24.03 -37.67
C ALA A 226 -20.69 24.10 -39.22
N ASP A 227 -19.87 24.90 -39.90
CA ASP A 227 -19.88 24.97 -41.37
C ASP A 227 -19.15 23.74 -41.98
N TYR A 228 -18.11 23.20 -41.33
CA TYR A 228 -17.44 21.96 -41.77
C TYR A 228 -18.38 20.75 -41.82
N PHE A 229 -19.19 20.55 -40.77
CA PHE A 229 -20.16 19.46 -40.72
C PHE A 229 -21.36 19.67 -41.66
N ARG A 230 -21.71 20.93 -41.97
CA ARG A 230 -22.83 21.24 -42.88
C ARG A 230 -22.44 21.10 -44.35
N ASP A 231 -21.38 21.80 -44.75
CA ASP A 231 -21.09 22.08 -46.16
C ASP A 231 -19.95 21.24 -46.71
N ALA A 232 -19.41 20.35 -45.89
CA ALA A 232 -18.31 19.48 -46.22
C ALA A 232 -17.05 20.18 -46.78
N VAL A 233 -16.71 21.34 -46.20
CA VAL A 233 -15.56 22.17 -46.60
C VAL A 233 -14.22 21.47 -46.31
N ASP A 234 -13.26 21.58 -47.24
CA ASP A 234 -11.89 21.09 -47.07
C ASP A 234 -11.04 22.03 -46.20
N ILE A 235 -10.22 21.45 -45.32
CA ILE A 235 -9.25 22.20 -44.51
C ILE A 235 -7.94 22.28 -45.30
N GLY A 236 -7.79 23.36 -46.06
CA GLY A 236 -6.56 23.65 -46.78
C GLY A 236 -5.44 24.20 -45.90
N SER A 237 -4.27 24.41 -46.51
CA SER A 237 -3.04 24.91 -45.87
C SER A 237 -3.13 26.32 -45.27
N SER A 238 -4.25 27.04 -45.45
CA SER A 238 -4.54 28.31 -44.79
C SER A 238 -4.88 28.16 -43.30
N HIS A 239 -5.22 26.96 -42.84
CA HIS A 239 -5.56 26.68 -41.44
C HIS A 239 -4.43 25.98 -40.68
N ASP A 240 -4.54 25.97 -39.35
CA ASP A 240 -3.72 25.10 -38.49
C ASP A 240 -4.28 23.68 -38.55
N VAL A 241 -3.84 22.90 -39.55
CA VAL A 241 -4.43 21.59 -39.88
C VAL A 241 -4.45 20.64 -38.68
N PRO A 242 -3.35 20.42 -37.92
CA PRO A 242 -3.37 19.54 -36.75
C PRO A 242 -4.34 19.99 -35.65
N PHE A 243 -4.44 21.30 -35.39
CA PHE A 243 -5.40 21.83 -34.42
C PHE A 243 -6.84 21.63 -34.92
N CYS A 244 -7.11 21.89 -36.21
CA CYS A 244 -8.41 21.65 -36.81
C CYS A 244 -8.84 20.18 -36.77
N GLN A 245 -7.89 19.24 -36.90
CA GLN A 245 -8.17 17.81 -36.74
C GLN A 245 -8.66 17.49 -35.32
N LEU A 246 -7.98 17.99 -34.27
CA LEU A 246 -8.44 17.82 -32.89
C LEU A 246 -9.84 18.40 -32.66
N ILE A 247 -10.13 19.56 -33.24
CA ILE A 247 -11.44 20.23 -33.15
C ILE A 247 -12.53 19.38 -33.81
N ILE A 248 -12.28 18.86 -35.01
CA ILE A 248 -13.26 18.04 -35.74
C ILE A 248 -13.48 16.72 -35.03
N LEU A 249 -12.40 16.05 -34.59
CA LEU A 249 -12.49 14.82 -33.80
C LEU A 249 -13.30 15.03 -32.52
N SER A 250 -13.13 16.18 -31.86
CA SER A 250 -13.95 16.57 -30.71
C SER A 250 -15.44 16.73 -31.08
N GLY A 251 -15.74 17.28 -32.26
CA GLY A 251 -17.08 17.30 -32.83
C GLY A 251 -17.67 15.90 -33.10
N ILE A 252 -16.86 15.01 -33.70
CA ILE A 252 -17.24 13.63 -33.98
C ILE A 252 -17.49 12.87 -32.66
N TRP A 253 -16.67 13.10 -31.62
CA TRP A 253 -16.92 12.54 -30.29
C TRP A 253 -18.30 12.93 -29.76
N GLY A 254 -18.74 14.18 -29.93
CA GLY A 254 -20.10 14.59 -29.58
C GLY A 254 -21.18 13.74 -30.26
N MET A 255 -20.97 13.34 -31.52
CA MET A 255 -21.85 12.42 -32.25
C MET A 255 -21.75 10.98 -31.73
N VAL A 256 -20.54 10.51 -31.41
CA VAL A 256 -20.30 9.19 -30.79
C VAL A 256 -21.00 9.11 -29.44
N TRP A 257 -20.86 10.12 -28.59
CA TRP A 257 -21.53 10.19 -27.29
C TRP A 257 -23.05 10.13 -27.41
N GLN A 258 -23.64 10.88 -28.36
CA GLN A 258 -25.07 10.78 -28.65
C GLN A 258 -25.49 9.36 -29.07
N CYS A 259 -24.66 8.66 -29.86
CA CYS A 259 -24.89 7.28 -30.24
C CYS A 259 -24.82 6.34 -29.02
N LEU A 260 -23.82 6.50 -28.15
CA LEU A 260 -23.66 5.72 -26.93
C LEU A 260 -24.85 5.90 -25.98
N GLN A 261 -25.26 7.14 -25.73
CA GLN A 261 -26.42 7.46 -24.90
C GLN A 261 -27.73 6.88 -25.47
N THR A 262 -27.92 6.98 -26.78
CA THR A 262 -29.09 6.38 -27.44
C THR A 262 -29.07 4.85 -27.29
N THR A 263 -27.89 4.23 -27.36
CA THR A 263 -27.72 2.77 -27.17
C THR A 263 -28.07 2.36 -25.73
N ALA A 264 -27.59 3.11 -24.73
CA ALA A 264 -27.85 2.84 -23.31
C ALA A 264 -29.35 2.88 -22.96
N VAL A 265 -30.13 3.79 -23.55
CA VAL A 265 -31.58 3.92 -23.30
C VAL A 265 -32.39 2.80 -23.93
N LEU A 266 -31.94 2.26 -25.06
CA LEU A 266 -32.73 1.29 -25.82
C LEU A 266 -32.69 -0.14 -25.26
N ASP A 267 -31.80 -0.42 -24.28
CA ASP A 267 -31.66 -1.67 -23.51
C ASP A 267 -31.82 -2.96 -24.34
N LYS A 268 -31.37 -2.91 -25.60
CA LYS A 268 -31.42 -4.00 -26.57
C LYS A 268 -30.03 -4.18 -27.16
N PRO A 269 -29.55 -5.42 -27.34
CA PRO A 269 -28.32 -5.67 -28.07
C PRO A 269 -28.42 -4.99 -29.45
N SER A 270 -27.48 -4.09 -29.68
CA SER A 270 -27.45 -2.93 -30.58
C SER A 270 -27.68 -3.13 -32.09
N HIS A 271 -28.28 -4.24 -32.53
CA HIS A 271 -28.23 -4.64 -33.94
C HIS A 271 -29.59 -4.74 -34.66
N SER A 272 -30.70 -4.39 -34.02
CA SER A 272 -32.01 -4.37 -34.70
C SER A 272 -32.58 -2.98 -34.94
N ASP A 273 -31.92 -1.90 -34.51
CA ASP A 273 -32.37 -0.54 -34.76
C ASP A 273 -31.70 0.04 -36.02
N PRO A 274 -32.44 0.23 -37.12
CA PRO A 274 -31.89 0.78 -38.36
C PRO A 274 -31.40 2.23 -38.19
N ALA A 275 -31.97 3.00 -37.26
CA ALA A 275 -31.60 4.39 -37.03
C ALA A 275 -30.23 4.50 -36.34
N LEU A 276 -29.94 3.64 -35.36
CA LEU A 276 -28.61 3.56 -34.75
C LEU A 276 -27.55 3.12 -35.77
N THR A 277 -27.88 2.15 -36.61
CA THR A 277 -26.97 1.68 -37.67
C THR A 277 -26.63 2.80 -38.66
N LEU A 278 -27.64 3.57 -39.09
CA LEU A 278 -27.46 4.72 -39.98
C LEU A 278 -26.61 5.82 -39.34
N ARG A 279 -26.84 6.13 -38.05
CA ARG A 279 -26.01 7.10 -37.30
C ARG A 279 -24.56 6.66 -37.20
N LYS A 280 -24.29 5.38 -36.92
CA LYS A 280 -22.91 4.85 -36.91
C LYS A 280 -22.24 4.98 -38.28
N GLN A 281 -22.97 4.73 -39.37
CA GLN A 281 -22.44 4.92 -40.73
C GLN A 281 -22.11 6.39 -41.02
N GLU A 282 -22.95 7.33 -40.59
CA GLU A 282 -22.69 8.77 -40.71
C GLU A 282 -21.41 9.18 -39.97
N ILE A 283 -21.21 8.68 -38.74
CA ILE A 283 -19.99 8.93 -37.96
C ILE A 283 -18.75 8.38 -38.68
N LEU A 284 -18.81 7.14 -39.18
CA LEU A 284 -17.71 6.52 -39.93
C LEU A 284 -17.39 7.28 -41.22
N GLN A 285 -18.41 7.82 -41.92
CA GLN A 285 -18.21 8.67 -43.10
C GLN A 285 -17.47 9.97 -42.74
N ASN A 286 -17.81 10.61 -41.62
CA ASN A 286 -17.12 11.80 -41.15
C ASN A 286 -15.66 11.50 -40.76
N LEU A 287 -15.40 10.39 -40.07
CA LEU A 287 -14.03 9.94 -39.75
C LEU A 287 -13.22 9.65 -41.02
N HIS A 288 -13.79 8.92 -41.97
CA HIS A 288 -13.15 8.62 -43.24
C HIS A 288 -12.84 9.91 -44.03
N ARG A 289 -13.79 10.83 -44.07
CA ARG A 289 -13.62 12.12 -44.76
C ARG A 289 -12.50 12.95 -44.13
N LEU A 290 -12.40 12.99 -42.79
CA LEU A 290 -11.29 13.66 -42.12
C LEU A 290 -9.95 13.05 -42.53
N ARG A 291 -9.85 11.72 -42.58
CA ARG A 291 -8.61 11.02 -42.95
C ARG A 291 -8.21 11.27 -44.41
N VAL A 292 -9.16 11.25 -45.34
CA VAL A 292 -8.88 11.45 -46.78
C VAL A 292 -8.58 12.91 -47.13
N ASN A 293 -9.24 13.86 -46.46
CA ASN A 293 -9.11 15.29 -46.79
C ASN A 293 -7.98 15.98 -46.02
N THR A 294 -7.20 15.24 -45.22
CA THR A 294 -6.00 15.78 -44.58
C THR A 294 -4.81 15.61 -45.53
N PRO A 295 -4.12 16.70 -45.94
CA PRO A 295 -2.91 16.57 -46.75
C PRO A 295 -1.79 15.86 -45.99
N GLU A 296 -1.10 14.92 -46.65
CA GLU A 296 0.19 14.34 -46.21
C GLU A 296 1.31 15.39 -46.33
N GLU A 297 1.21 16.52 -45.63
CA GLU A 297 2.34 17.43 -45.54
C GLU A 297 3.32 16.92 -44.48
N ASP A 298 4.53 16.60 -44.94
CA ASP A 298 5.72 16.19 -44.18
C ASP A 298 6.27 17.40 -43.38
N ILE A 299 5.43 18.02 -42.57
CA ILE A 299 5.83 19.10 -41.67
C ILE A 299 6.41 18.39 -40.45
N GLY A 300 7.72 18.54 -40.23
CA GLY A 300 8.53 17.86 -39.19
C GLY A 300 8.15 18.10 -37.72
N TRP A 301 6.87 18.29 -37.42
CA TRP A 301 6.27 18.35 -36.10
C TRP A 301 5.38 17.11 -35.91
N GLN A 302 6.03 15.94 -35.85
CA GLN A 302 5.41 14.68 -35.49
C GLN A 302 5.11 14.67 -33.98
N ASP A 303 3.92 15.14 -33.59
CA ASP A 303 3.36 14.79 -32.29
C ASP A 303 2.06 14.02 -32.55
N GLY A 304 1.92 12.85 -31.91
CA GLY A 304 0.81 11.92 -32.07
C GLY A 304 -0.61 12.32 -31.58
N PRO A 305 -0.94 13.51 -31.02
CA PRO A 305 -2.29 13.76 -30.48
C PRO A 305 -3.48 13.59 -31.45
N PRO A 306 -3.48 14.13 -32.70
CA PRO A 306 -4.64 13.96 -33.58
C PRO A 306 -4.85 12.51 -34.00
N ASP A 307 -3.77 11.77 -34.28
CA ASP A 307 -3.81 10.34 -34.56
C ASP A 307 -4.35 9.57 -33.34
N MET A 308 -3.82 9.83 -32.14
CA MET A 308 -4.25 9.18 -30.92
C MET A 308 -5.74 9.39 -30.65
N LEU A 309 -6.23 10.64 -30.77
CA LEU A 309 -7.64 10.96 -30.58
C LEU A 309 -8.53 10.33 -31.67
N PHE A 310 -8.07 10.30 -32.93
CA PHE A 310 -8.80 9.63 -34.01
C PHE A 310 -9.04 8.17 -33.69
N GLU A 311 -7.98 7.47 -33.28
CA GLU A 311 -8.03 6.04 -32.97
C GLU A 311 -8.85 5.79 -31.70
N LEU A 312 -8.72 6.64 -30.69
CA LEU A 312 -9.50 6.53 -29.45
C LEU A 312 -11.00 6.73 -29.67
N VAL A 313 -11.40 7.77 -30.43
CA VAL A 313 -12.81 8.02 -30.78
C VAL A 313 -13.36 6.86 -31.62
N SER A 314 -12.57 6.34 -32.55
CA SER A 314 -12.94 5.19 -33.38
C SER A 314 -13.09 3.93 -32.53
N MET A 315 -12.21 3.69 -31.55
CA MET A 315 -12.32 2.59 -30.59
C MET A 315 -13.65 2.66 -29.83
N HIS A 316 -13.98 3.81 -29.24
CA HIS A 316 -15.19 4.00 -28.44
C HIS A 316 -16.50 3.82 -29.22
N LEU A 317 -16.49 4.00 -30.55
CA LEU A 317 -17.64 3.71 -31.40
C LEU A 317 -17.98 2.20 -31.44
N HIS A 318 -17.00 1.35 -31.15
CA HIS A 318 -17.03 -0.10 -31.31
C HIS A 318 -16.96 -0.88 -29.99
N ILE A 319 -16.72 -0.23 -28.85
CA ILE A 319 -16.60 -0.88 -27.53
C ILE A 319 -17.69 -0.45 -26.54
N PRO A 320 -18.29 -1.38 -25.77
CA PRO A 320 -19.10 -1.05 -24.59
C PRO A 320 -18.16 -0.69 -23.42
N PHE A 321 -17.59 0.52 -23.46
CA PHE A 321 -16.48 0.88 -22.55
C PHE A 321 -16.93 1.04 -21.08
N GLU A 322 -18.17 1.44 -20.83
CA GLU A 322 -18.72 1.54 -19.47
C GLU A 322 -18.77 0.16 -18.80
N GLU A 323 -19.21 -0.86 -19.54
CA GLU A 323 -19.20 -2.26 -19.11
C GLU A 323 -17.78 -2.79 -18.90
N VAL A 324 -16.83 -2.37 -19.73
CA VAL A 324 -15.41 -2.69 -19.55
C VAL A 324 -14.87 -2.12 -18.23
N GLU A 325 -15.20 -0.88 -17.88
CA GLU A 325 -14.78 -0.28 -16.61
C GLU A 325 -15.47 -0.93 -15.40
N MET A 326 -16.77 -1.24 -15.51
CA MET A 326 -17.49 -1.98 -14.46
C MET A 326 -16.88 -3.37 -14.24
N PHE A 327 -16.55 -4.09 -15.32
CA PHE A 327 -15.87 -5.39 -15.26
C PHE A 327 -14.46 -5.27 -14.66
N ALA A 328 -13.76 -4.18 -14.93
CA ALA A 328 -12.43 -3.89 -14.38
C ALA A 328 -12.43 -3.42 -12.91
N GLY A 329 -13.60 -3.30 -12.27
CA GLY A 329 -13.69 -2.98 -10.84
C GLY A 329 -13.92 -1.50 -10.52
N LYS A 330 -14.44 -0.70 -11.47
CA LYS A 330 -14.92 0.67 -11.17
C LYS A 330 -16.13 0.67 -10.21
N GLY A 331 -16.91 -0.41 -10.20
CA GLY A 331 -18.06 -0.64 -9.33
C GLY A 331 -17.83 -1.75 -8.29
N ASP A 332 -18.92 -2.27 -7.71
CA ASP A 332 -18.85 -3.40 -6.79
C ASP A 332 -18.74 -4.75 -7.54
N GLN A 333 -18.63 -5.87 -6.80
CA GLN A 333 -18.57 -7.20 -7.43
C GLN A 333 -19.84 -7.57 -8.21
N ASN A 334 -20.99 -6.96 -7.92
CA ASN A 334 -22.23 -7.20 -8.63
C ASN A 334 -22.26 -6.46 -9.97
N ASP A 335 -21.65 -5.28 -10.05
CA ASP A 335 -21.45 -4.54 -11.30
C ASP A 335 -20.61 -5.34 -12.30
N ALA A 336 -19.49 -5.91 -11.84
CA ALA A 336 -18.65 -6.77 -12.66
C ALA A 336 -19.40 -8.03 -13.18
N ARG A 337 -20.24 -8.64 -12.34
CA ARG A 337 -21.09 -9.78 -12.73
C ARG A 337 -22.17 -9.40 -13.75
N ARG A 338 -22.70 -8.17 -13.68
CA ARG A 338 -23.69 -7.65 -14.65
C ARG A 338 -23.06 -7.32 -16.00
N ALA A 339 -21.82 -6.84 -16.01
CA ALA A 339 -21.10 -6.50 -17.23
C ALA A 339 -20.62 -7.74 -18.02
N LEU A 340 -20.24 -8.82 -17.33
CA LEU A 340 -19.62 -10.00 -17.97
C LEU A 340 -20.44 -10.65 -19.10
N PRO A 341 -21.78 -10.86 -18.99
CA PRO A 341 -22.58 -11.39 -20.09
C PRO A 341 -22.56 -10.50 -21.35
N LEU A 342 -22.61 -9.18 -21.17
CA LEU A 342 -22.59 -8.21 -22.27
C LEU A 342 -21.23 -8.20 -22.98
N LEU A 343 -20.15 -8.25 -22.22
CA LEU A 343 -18.80 -8.34 -22.78
C LEU A 343 -18.55 -9.69 -23.49
N SER A 344 -19.13 -10.77 -22.95
CA SER A 344 -19.09 -12.10 -23.56
C SER A 344 -19.83 -12.18 -24.88
N GLU A 345 -20.90 -11.41 -25.03
CA GLU A 345 -21.59 -11.28 -26.31
C GLU A 345 -20.80 -10.40 -27.29
N TRP A 346 -20.32 -9.24 -26.82
CA TRP A 346 -19.56 -8.28 -27.62
C TRP A 346 -18.33 -8.90 -28.27
N ILE A 347 -17.59 -9.74 -27.54
CA ILE A 347 -16.31 -10.27 -28.00
C ILE A 347 -16.41 -11.12 -29.26
N ASN A 348 -17.55 -11.78 -29.45
CA ASN A 348 -17.82 -12.63 -30.61
C ASN A 348 -18.22 -11.84 -31.86
N ARG A 349 -18.36 -10.52 -31.77
CA ARG A 349 -18.82 -9.66 -32.86
C ARG A 349 -17.67 -9.10 -33.70
N ARG A 350 -18.00 -8.38 -34.78
CA ARG A 350 -17.00 -7.73 -35.65
C ARG A 350 -16.43 -6.48 -34.98
N GLU A 351 -17.28 -5.79 -34.23
CA GLU A 351 -17.01 -4.54 -33.53
C GLU A 351 -15.89 -4.72 -32.51
N SER A 352 -15.82 -5.85 -31.81
CA SER A 352 -14.73 -6.13 -30.86
C SER A 352 -13.36 -6.09 -31.54
N ARG A 353 -13.22 -6.70 -32.71
CA ARG A 353 -11.97 -6.72 -33.50
C ARG A 353 -11.61 -5.31 -33.99
N GLN A 354 -12.60 -4.51 -34.37
CA GLN A 354 -12.39 -3.11 -34.78
C GLN A 354 -11.92 -2.28 -33.59
N ALA A 355 -12.55 -2.41 -32.43
CA ALA A 355 -12.14 -1.74 -31.20
C ALA A 355 -10.69 -2.09 -30.83
N ILE A 356 -10.31 -3.36 -30.86
CA ILE A 356 -8.94 -3.79 -30.55
C ILE A 356 -7.92 -3.31 -31.58
N TRP A 357 -8.29 -3.27 -32.86
CA TRP A 357 -7.43 -2.70 -33.90
C TRP A 357 -7.11 -1.22 -33.61
N HIS A 358 -8.15 -0.43 -33.30
CA HIS A 358 -8.01 0.97 -32.94
C HIS A 358 -7.25 1.17 -31.63
N ALA A 359 -7.49 0.33 -30.61
CA ALA A 359 -6.71 0.34 -29.36
C ALA A 359 -5.21 0.15 -29.63
N GLY A 360 -4.85 -0.74 -30.58
CA GLY A 360 -3.46 -0.93 -30.98
C GLY A 360 -2.88 0.26 -31.73
N GLN A 361 -3.70 0.99 -32.49
CA GLN A 361 -3.24 2.23 -33.12
C GLN A 361 -3.07 3.37 -32.10
N VAL A 362 -3.88 3.44 -31.03
CA VAL A 362 -3.67 4.37 -29.91
C VAL A 362 -2.28 4.16 -29.27
N MET A 363 -1.89 2.91 -29.06
CA MET A 363 -0.54 2.58 -28.54
C MET A 363 0.57 3.02 -29.50
N ARG A 364 0.42 2.75 -30.81
CA ARG A 364 1.38 3.22 -31.82
C ARG A 364 1.45 4.74 -31.90
N ALA A 365 0.32 5.43 -31.70
CA ALA A 365 0.31 6.88 -31.63
C ALA A 365 1.02 7.39 -30.36
N ALA A 366 0.93 6.68 -29.23
CA ALA A 366 1.66 7.01 -28.00
C ALA A 366 3.19 6.96 -28.18
N GLU A 367 3.70 5.99 -28.94
CA GLU A 367 5.13 5.88 -29.25
C GLU A 367 5.69 7.07 -30.03
N LYS A 368 4.84 7.80 -30.76
CA LYS A 368 5.23 9.00 -31.50
C LYS A 368 5.40 10.24 -30.61
N PHE A 369 5.01 10.20 -29.34
CA PHE A 369 5.16 11.35 -28.45
C PHE A 369 6.62 11.55 -28.07
N GLY A 370 7.11 12.78 -28.18
CA GLY A 370 8.43 13.14 -27.65
C GLY A 370 8.56 12.88 -26.14
N PRO A 371 9.79 12.78 -25.60
CA PRO A 371 10.03 12.58 -24.17
C PRO A 371 9.24 13.60 -23.33
N ALA A 372 8.65 13.12 -22.23
CA ALA A 372 7.86 13.95 -21.33
C ALA A 372 6.59 14.62 -21.95
N ARG A 373 6.09 14.16 -23.11
CA ARG A 373 4.86 14.70 -23.72
C ARG A 373 3.61 13.83 -23.57
N LEU A 374 3.76 12.53 -23.30
CA LEU A 374 2.64 11.63 -23.03
C LEU A 374 2.10 11.87 -21.62
N ARG A 375 1.25 12.89 -21.46
CA ARG A 375 0.76 13.40 -20.18
C ARG A 375 -0.71 13.80 -20.25
N GLY A 376 -1.32 13.97 -19.07
CA GLY A 376 -2.71 14.40 -18.92
C GLY A 376 -3.66 13.44 -19.63
N PHE A 377 -4.55 13.99 -20.48
CA PHE A 377 -5.49 13.20 -21.26
C PHE A 377 -4.85 12.06 -22.07
N HIS A 378 -3.68 12.28 -22.67
CA HIS A 378 -3.04 11.26 -23.52
C HIS A 378 -2.64 10.00 -22.74
N THR A 379 -2.31 10.14 -21.45
CA THR A 379 -2.06 9.00 -20.56
C THR A 379 -3.35 8.22 -20.30
N ILE A 380 -4.49 8.92 -20.19
CA ILE A 380 -5.80 8.28 -20.00
C ILE A 380 -6.26 7.59 -21.29
N ALA A 381 -6.03 8.20 -22.46
CA ALA A 381 -6.28 7.56 -23.75
C ALA A 381 -5.53 6.22 -23.88
N LEU A 382 -4.25 6.20 -23.48
CA LEU A 382 -3.45 4.98 -23.44
C LEU A 382 -3.99 3.97 -22.42
N TYR A 383 -4.39 4.42 -21.22
CA TYR A 383 -5.03 3.57 -20.22
C TYR A 383 -6.32 2.93 -20.74
N GLN A 384 -7.19 3.69 -21.40
CA GLN A 384 -8.45 3.17 -21.94
C GLN A 384 -8.20 2.16 -23.07
N ALA A 385 -7.22 2.40 -23.94
CA ALA A 385 -6.81 1.42 -24.95
C ALA A 385 -6.26 0.13 -24.34
N ASN A 386 -5.42 0.24 -23.29
CA ASN A 386 -4.92 -0.90 -22.52
C ASN A 386 -6.07 -1.69 -21.89
N LEU A 387 -7.03 -0.99 -21.27
CA LEU A 387 -8.17 -1.61 -20.61
C LEU A 387 -9.08 -2.34 -21.59
N ALA A 388 -9.30 -1.76 -22.78
CA ALA A 388 -10.03 -2.39 -23.87
C ALA A 388 -9.39 -3.71 -24.31
N MET A 389 -8.07 -3.73 -24.51
CA MET A 389 -7.32 -4.94 -24.87
C MET A 389 -7.34 -5.98 -23.75
N TRP A 390 -7.13 -5.54 -22.50
CA TRP A 390 -7.18 -6.41 -21.33
C TRP A 390 -8.55 -7.08 -21.18
N ALA A 391 -9.63 -6.31 -21.26
CA ALA A 391 -10.99 -6.85 -21.14
C ALA A 391 -11.31 -7.84 -22.25
N TYR A 392 -10.93 -7.53 -23.50
CA TYR A 392 -11.05 -8.47 -24.61
C TYR A 392 -10.24 -9.75 -24.36
N ALA A 393 -8.99 -9.66 -23.91
CA ALA A 393 -8.17 -10.83 -23.62
C ALA A 393 -8.80 -11.68 -22.51
N VAL A 394 -9.15 -11.10 -21.37
CA VAL A 394 -9.71 -11.81 -20.21
C VAL A 394 -11.04 -12.48 -20.57
N VAL A 395 -11.96 -11.76 -21.21
CA VAL A 395 -13.28 -12.30 -21.57
C VAL A 395 -13.18 -13.37 -22.68
N SER A 396 -12.19 -13.28 -23.59
CA SER A 396 -11.90 -14.33 -24.58
C SER A 396 -11.50 -15.64 -23.92
N HIS A 397 -10.66 -15.56 -22.87
CA HIS A 397 -10.20 -16.72 -22.12
C HIS A 397 -11.34 -17.39 -21.35
N VAL A 398 -12.23 -16.59 -20.75
CA VAL A 398 -13.40 -17.10 -20.01
C VAL A 398 -14.40 -17.82 -20.93
N ASN A 399 -14.60 -17.35 -22.17
CA ASN A 399 -15.54 -17.96 -23.13
C ASN A 399 -14.97 -19.12 -23.97
N GLY A 400 -13.69 -19.48 -23.78
CA GLY A 400 -13.07 -20.62 -24.47
C GLY A 400 -12.94 -20.46 -26.00
N VAL A 401 -12.96 -19.22 -26.51
CA VAL A 401 -12.90 -18.91 -27.96
C VAL A 401 -11.48 -19.14 -28.54
N ASP A 402 -10.45 -19.26 -27.70
CA ASP A 402 -9.04 -19.48 -28.09
C ASP A 402 -8.57 -20.95 -28.02
N LYS A 403 -9.45 -21.93 -28.22
CA LYS A 403 -9.06 -23.35 -28.23
C LYS A 403 -8.39 -23.86 -29.52
N ASP A 404 -8.41 -23.09 -30.63
CA ASP A 404 -8.08 -23.64 -31.96
C ASP A 404 -6.90 -22.99 -32.73
N GLN A 405 -6.10 -22.10 -32.12
CA GLN A 405 -4.87 -21.60 -32.76
C GLN A 405 -3.67 -21.60 -31.80
N SER A 406 -3.32 -22.80 -31.34
CA SER A 406 -2.14 -23.10 -30.55
C SER A 406 -0.87 -23.14 -31.41
N THR A 407 -0.35 -21.98 -31.84
CA THR A 407 1.07 -21.86 -32.25
C THR A 407 1.62 -20.42 -32.24
N GLY A 408 0.79 -19.37 -32.17
CA GLY A 408 1.27 -17.97 -32.23
C GLY A 408 1.17 -17.16 -30.93
N ASN A 409 0.49 -17.67 -29.90
CA ASN A 409 0.17 -16.93 -28.66
C ASN A 409 1.20 -17.12 -27.53
N GLN A 410 2.32 -17.79 -27.81
CA GLN A 410 3.40 -17.98 -26.83
C GLN A 410 4.31 -16.74 -26.79
N GLU A 411 4.69 -16.20 -27.96
CA GLU A 411 5.55 -15.01 -28.05
C GLU A 411 4.89 -13.71 -27.54
N MET A 412 3.56 -13.55 -27.67
CA MET A 412 2.88 -12.34 -27.17
C MET A 412 2.53 -12.40 -25.68
N ARG A 413 2.37 -13.61 -25.12
CA ARG A 413 2.33 -13.83 -23.67
C ARG A 413 3.69 -13.56 -23.05
N ASP A 414 4.77 -13.98 -23.72
CA ASP A 414 6.14 -13.68 -23.31
C ASP A 414 6.43 -12.16 -23.31
N LEU A 415 5.82 -11.37 -24.21
CA LEU A 415 5.99 -9.91 -24.32
C LEU A 415 5.16 -9.03 -23.36
N LEU A 416 3.97 -9.49 -22.94
CA LEU A 416 3.13 -8.74 -21.99
C LEU A 416 3.50 -9.06 -20.53
N ILE A 417 3.95 -10.29 -20.28
CA ILE A 417 4.58 -10.69 -19.01
C ILE A 417 5.94 -9.98 -18.84
N SER A 418 6.68 -9.71 -19.93
CA SER A 418 7.97 -9.01 -19.84
C SER A 418 7.92 -7.51 -19.54
N SER A 419 6.75 -6.85 -19.58
CA SER A 419 6.65 -5.39 -19.35
C SER A 419 6.23 -4.98 -17.94
N SER A 420 5.85 -5.94 -17.10
CA SER A 420 5.66 -5.76 -15.64
C SER A 420 6.73 -6.48 -14.81
N LEU A 421 7.64 -7.18 -15.47
CA LEU A 421 8.86 -7.69 -14.88
C LEU A 421 9.96 -6.66 -15.12
N VAL A 422 10.63 -6.22 -14.05
CA VAL A 422 12.07 -6.01 -14.18
C VAL A 422 12.61 -7.30 -14.78
N ASP A 423 13.09 -7.25 -16.01
CA ASP A 423 13.61 -8.41 -16.73
C ASP A 423 14.80 -8.93 -15.92
N MET A 424 14.52 -9.85 -14.99
CA MET A 424 15.53 -10.34 -14.07
C MET A 424 16.49 -11.18 -14.90
N PRO A 425 17.78 -10.79 -14.98
CA PRO A 425 18.71 -11.21 -16.03
C PRO A 425 19.02 -12.71 -16.04
N ASN A 426 18.72 -13.40 -14.94
CA ASN A 426 19.03 -14.82 -14.78
C ASN A 426 17.92 -15.71 -15.35
N GLN A 427 18.27 -16.55 -16.32
CA GLN A 427 17.34 -17.51 -16.91
C GLN A 427 16.94 -18.60 -15.90
N VAL A 428 15.64 -18.90 -15.83
CA VAL A 428 15.10 -19.95 -14.95
C VAL A 428 15.55 -21.34 -15.43
N ARG A 429 16.14 -22.12 -14.53
CA ARG A 429 16.63 -23.48 -14.81
C ARG A 429 15.64 -24.55 -14.33
N LYS A 430 15.10 -25.34 -15.24
CA LYS A 430 14.17 -26.44 -14.90
C LYS A 430 14.86 -27.76 -14.55
N ASP A 431 16.17 -27.84 -14.73
CA ASP A 431 16.99 -29.04 -14.53
C ASP A 431 17.65 -29.12 -13.13
N LEU A 432 17.23 -28.29 -12.17
CA LEU A 432 17.85 -28.19 -10.84
C LEU A 432 17.34 -29.23 -9.83
N HIS A 433 16.25 -29.93 -10.13
CA HIS A 433 15.65 -30.89 -9.20
C HIS A 433 16.51 -32.16 -9.12
N CYS A 434 17.08 -32.41 -7.94
CA CYS A 434 17.93 -33.57 -7.65
C CYS A 434 17.30 -34.45 -6.58
N VAL A 435 17.45 -35.77 -6.69
CA VAL A 435 16.91 -36.73 -5.71
C VAL A 435 18.03 -37.62 -5.19
N ASP A 436 18.27 -37.58 -3.88
CA ASP A 436 19.19 -38.47 -3.15
C ASP A 436 18.39 -39.45 -2.30
N THR A 437 18.57 -40.75 -2.57
CA THR A 437 17.91 -41.84 -1.84
C THR A 437 18.87 -42.65 -0.97
N GLU A 438 20.17 -42.36 -1.01
CA GLU A 438 21.23 -43.20 -0.45
C GLU A 438 21.92 -42.55 0.75
N SER A 439 22.27 -41.26 0.67
CA SER A 439 23.17 -40.60 1.64
C SER A 439 22.55 -40.35 3.01
N PHE A 440 21.22 -40.32 3.10
CA PHE A 440 20.48 -39.92 4.30
C PHE A 440 19.48 -41.00 4.75
N PRO A 441 19.02 -40.99 6.01
CA PRO A 441 17.99 -41.93 6.49
C PRO A 441 16.59 -41.71 5.87
N TYR A 442 16.43 -40.65 5.08
CA TYR A 442 15.24 -40.28 4.32
C TYR A 442 15.61 -40.03 2.85
N VAL A 443 14.61 -39.94 1.98
CA VAL A 443 14.80 -39.40 0.63
C VAL A 443 14.87 -37.89 0.71
N TYR A 444 15.90 -37.32 0.11
CA TYR A 444 16.12 -35.88 0.00
C TYR A 444 15.92 -35.46 -1.46
N GLU A 445 14.92 -34.62 -1.71
CA GLU A 445 14.71 -33.97 -3.00
C GLU A 445 15.08 -32.50 -2.88
N GLU A 446 16.07 -32.06 -3.63
CA GLU A 446 16.63 -30.73 -3.56
C GLU A 446 16.13 -29.88 -4.74
N ASN A 447 15.73 -28.64 -4.46
CA ASN A 447 15.25 -27.66 -5.46
C ASN A 447 14.05 -28.16 -6.29
N ALA A 448 13.14 -28.91 -5.68
CA ALA A 448 11.84 -29.17 -6.26
C ALA A 448 11.12 -27.82 -6.52
N THR A 449 10.49 -27.71 -7.69
CA THR A 449 9.89 -26.45 -8.16
C THR A 449 8.38 -26.49 -8.03
N VAL A 450 7.84 -25.50 -7.34
CA VAL A 450 6.42 -25.15 -7.38
C VAL A 450 6.27 -23.99 -8.36
N GLU A 451 5.68 -24.26 -9.51
CA GLU A 451 5.33 -23.22 -10.48
C GLU A 451 4.08 -22.49 -9.95
N LEU A 452 4.15 -21.16 -9.83
CA LEU A 452 3.03 -20.38 -9.32
C LEU A 452 2.04 -20.08 -10.45
N THR A 453 0.75 -20.19 -10.15
CA THR A 453 -0.37 -19.84 -11.02
C THR A 453 -0.88 -18.43 -10.75
N SER A 454 -0.69 -17.91 -9.53
CA SER A 454 -1.09 -16.55 -9.13
C SER A 454 -0.16 -15.44 -9.65
N SER A 455 1.03 -15.79 -10.13
CA SER A 455 2.01 -14.84 -10.66
C SER A 455 3.03 -15.53 -11.56
N ASP A 456 3.70 -14.76 -12.43
CA ASP A 456 4.87 -15.24 -13.17
C ASP A 456 6.07 -15.39 -12.22
N GLY A 457 6.18 -16.56 -11.62
CA GLY A 457 7.21 -16.88 -10.64
C GLY A 457 7.19 -18.34 -10.21
N LEU A 458 8.19 -18.70 -9.41
CA LEU A 458 8.32 -20.05 -8.86
C LEU A 458 8.75 -19.99 -7.41
N VAL A 459 8.50 -21.08 -6.71
CA VAL A 459 9.06 -21.35 -5.39
C VAL A 459 9.92 -22.59 -5.48
N ARG A 460 11.15 -22.50 -4.98
CA ARG A 460 12.04 -23.65 -4.78
C ARG A 460 11.88 -24.17 -3.37
N CYS A 461 11.76 -25.48 -3.27
CA CYS A 461 11.65 -26.17 -1.99
C CYS A 461 12.55 -27.40 -1.95
N ASN A 462 12.87 -27.82 -0.73
CA ASN A 462 13.49 -29.10 -0.45
C ASN A 462 12.45 -30.02 0.18
N VAL A 463 12.38 -31.26 -0.28
CA VAL A 463 11.48 -32.31 0.23
C VAL A 463 12.31 -33.35 0.97
N TYR A 464 11.89 -33.67 2.18
CA TYR A 464 12.44 -34.74 3.00
C TYR A 464 11.32 -35.72 3.29
N ARG A 465 11.43 -36.95 2.82
CA ARG A 465 10.35 -37.94 3.01
C ARG A 465 10.88 -39.33 3.38
N PRO A 466 10.08 -40.15 4.07
CA PRO A 466 10.49 -41.51 4.42
C PRO A 466 10.84 -42.32 3.17
N LYS A 467 11.73 -43.31 3.32
CA LYS A 467 12.10 -44.23 2.22
C LYS A 467 11.00 -45.24 1.86
N SER A 468 9.90 -45.28 2.61
CA SER A 468 8.74 -46.12 2.31
C SER A 468 8.02 -45.66 1.04
N SER A 469 7.26 -46.57 0.43
CA SER A 469 6.34 -46.25 -0.67
C SER A 469 4.97 -45.74 -0.19
N ASP A 470 4.72 -45.77 1.11
CA ASP A 470 3.48 -45.28 1.72
C ASP A 470 3.30 -43.78 1.52
N LYS A 471 2.05 -43.36 1.27
CA LYS A 471 1.66 -41.96 1.27
C LYS A 471 1.63 -41.41 2.70
N VAL A 472 2.30 -40.30 2.94
CA VAL A 472 2.47 -39.72 4.28
C VAL A 472 1.92 -38.30 4.37
N PRO A 473 1.49 -37.83 5.56
CA PRO A 473 1.18 -36.42 5.78
C PRO A 473 2.42 -35.54 5.63
N VAL A 474 2.21 -34.28 5.25
CA VAL A 474 3.28 -33.33 4.94
C VAL A 474 3.31 -32.21 5.98
N LEU A 475 4.48 -31.88 6.51
CA LEU A 475 4.71 -30.66 7.27
C LEU A 475 5.41 -29.66 6.36
N VAL A 476 4.89 -28.43 6.24
CA VAL A 476 5.46 -27.43 5.34
C VAL A 476 5.81 -26.13 6.04
N THR A 477 6.97 -25.59 5.68
CA THR A 477 7.43 -24.25 6.07
C THR A 477 7.78 -23.42 4.83
N TYR A 478 7.45 -22.13 4.88
CA TYR A 478 7.69 -21.15 3.82
C TYR A 478 8.13 -19.83 4.44
N GLY A 479 9.32 -19.33 4.07
CA GLY A 479 9.87 -18.14 4.70
C GLY A 479 11.26 -17.71 4.22
N PRO A 480 11.84 -16.68 4.85
CA PRO A 480 12.92 -15.89 4.25
C PRO A 480 14.34 -16.29 4.70
N TYR A 481 14.49 -17.35 5.52
CA TYR A 481 15.77 -17.64 6.18
C TYR A 481 16.73 -18.50 5.35
N GLY A 482 16.35 -18.87 4.13
CA GLY A 482 17.14 -19.71 3.25
C GLY A 482 16.94 -21.19 3.57
N LYS A 483 16.24 -21.92 2.69
CA LYS A 483 15.98 -23.34 2.81
C LYS A 483 17.25 -24.19 2.79
N ASP A 484 18.40 -23.64 2.40
CA ASP A 484 19.67 -24.37 2.33
C ASP A 484 20.66 -23.93 3.43
N ALA A 485 20.23 -23.07 4.36
CA ALA A 485 21.08 -22.59 5.44
C ALA A 485 21.14 -23.60 6.61
N PRO A 486 22.31 -24.21 6.91
CA PRO A 486 22.42 -25.16 8.01
C PRO A 486 22.31 -24.44 9.36
N TYR A 487 21.49 -24.94 10.29
CA TYR A 487 21.31 -24.32 11.62
C TYR A 487 22.66 -24.12 12.32
N LYS A 488 23.49 -25.16 12.37
CA LYS A 488 24.82 -25.15 13.02
C LYS A 488 25.71 -23.97 12.62
N ASP A 489 25.53 -23.44 11.39
CA ASP A 489 26.31 -22.32 10.88
C ASP A 489 25.50 -21.00 10.97
N PHE A 490 24.18 -21.06 10.81
CA PHE A 490 23.28 -19.90 10.89
C PHE A 490 23.25 -19.32 12.31
N TYR A 491 23.21 -20.17 13.34
CA TYR A 491 23.35 -19.77 14.74
C TYR A 491 23.92 -20.90 15.63
N SER A 492 25.25 -21.05 15.60
CA SER A 492 25.98 -22.12 16.29
C SER A 492 25.72 -22.22 17.80
N LYS A 493 25.73 -21.09 18.52
CA LYS A 493 25.52 -21.06 19.99
C LYS A 493 24.19 -21.69 20.41
N SER A 494 23.14 -21.45 19.62
CA SER A 494 21.83 -22.05 19.85
C SER A 494 21.80 -23.51 19.42
N TYR A 495 22.36 -23.82 18.23
CA TYR A 495 22.44 -25.19 17.73
C TYR A 495 23.11 -26.16 18.72
N GLU A 496 24.17 -25.72 19.41
CA GLU A 496 24.86 -26.52 20.42
C GLU A 496 23.93 -27.01 21.54
N GLN A 497 22.93 -26.20 21.90
CA GLN A 497 21.96 -26.46 22.98
C GLN A 497 20.72 -27.24 22.53
N LEU A 498 20.55 -27.49 21.22
CA LEU A 498 19.42 -28.28 20.75
C LEU A 498 19.46 -29.71 21.30
N ASN A 499 18.28 -30.28 21.47
CA ASN A 499 18.12 -31.71 21.66
C ASN A 499 18.84 -32.47 20.52
N PRO A 500 19.73 -33.44 20.83
CA PRO A 500 20.47 -34.19 19.81
C PRO A 500 19.62 -34.87 18.74
N GLU A 501 18.36 -35.22 19.04
CA GLU A 501 17.44 -35.82 18.06
C GLU A 501 17.08 -34.87 16.90
N HIS A 502 17.28 -33.55 17.09
CA HIS A 502 16.98 -32.50 16.11
C HIS A 502 18.25 -31.91 15.46
N LYS A 503 19.35 -32.66 15.47
CA LYS A 503 20.65 -32.30 14.86
C LYS A 503 20.95 -33.13 13.61
N SER A 504 19.94 -33.34 12.75
CA SER A 504 20.13 -34.02 11.47
C SER A 504 21.01 -33.21 10.50
N ALA A 505 21.43 -33.84 9.40
CA ALA A 505 22.27 -33.19 8.39
C ALA A 505 21.64 -31.93 7.78
N HIS A 506 20.30 -31.86 7.78
CA HIS A 506 19.53 -30.80 7.15
C HIS A 506 18.72 -29.95 8.15
N SER A 507 19.05 -29.99 9.44
CA SER A 507 18.44 -29.10 10.45
C SER A 507 18.60 -27.62 10.05
N ALA A 508 17.53 -26.85 10.14
CA ALA A 508 17.55 -25.40 9.89
C ALA A 508 16.77 -24.64 10.97
N TRP A 509 17.16 -23.38 11.13
CA TRP A 509 16.59 -22.44 12.09
C TRP A 509 15.06 -22.40 12.02
N GLU A 510 14.40 -22.55 13.17
CA GLU A 510 12.94 -22.39 13.35
C GLU A 510 12.03 -23.35 12.55
N THR A 511 12.60 -24.44 12.01
CA THR A 511 11.85 -25.43 11.21
C THR A 511 11.85 -26.81 11.85
N PRO A 512 10.86 -27.68 11.52
CA PRO A 512 10.85 -29.08 11.91
C PRO A 512 12.10 -29.82 11.40
N ASP A 513 12.79 -30.56 12.28
CA ASP A 513 13.96 -31.34 11.87
C ASP A 513 13.57 -32.53 10.95
N PRO A 514 14.12 -32.61 9.73
CA PRO A 514 13.71 -33.64 8.78
C PRO A 514 14.08 -35.05 9.23
N GLY A 515 15.19 -35.25 9.95
CA GLY A 515 15.58 -36.55 10.49
C GLY A 515 14.56 -37.07 11.51
N PHE A 516 14.16 -36.22 12.46
CA PHE A 516 13.15 -36.57 13.44
C PHE A 516 11.79 -36.86 12.78
N TRP A 517 11.25 -35.92 12.00
CA TRP A 517 9.86 -36.03 11.52
C TRP A 517 9.67 -37.11 10.46
N THR A 518 10.67 -37.37 9.61
CA THR A 518 10.62 -38.50 8.67
C THR A 518 10.67 -39.85 9.38
N SER A 519 11.41 -39.96 10.50
CA SER A 519 11.39 -41.18 11.34
C SER A 519 10.02 -41.42 12.00
N LYS A 520 9.20 -40.39 12.14
CA LYS A 520 7.82 -40.47 12.62
C LYS A 520 6.80 -40.64 11.50
N GLY A 521 7.22 -40.85 10.24
CA GLY A 521 6.30 -41.06 9.12
C GLY A 521 5.61 -39.79 8.62
N TYR A 522 6.31 -38.66 8.64
CA TYR A 522 5.92 -37.41 7.96
C TYR A 522 6.88 -37.11 6.82
N ALA A 523 6.38 -36.47 5.76
CA ALA A 523 7.24 -35.70 4.87
C ALA A 523 7.41 -34.29 5.44
N VAL A 524 8.58 -33.67 5.23
CA VAL A 524 8.86 -32.28 5.56
C VAL A 524 9.20 -31.55 4.27
N VAL A 525 8.56 -30.43 4.00
CA VAL A 525 8.85 -29.54 2.87
C VAL A 525 9.29 -28.20 3.41
N ARG A 526 10.47 -27.74 2.99
CA ARG A 526 11.01 -26.42 3.34
C ARG A 526 11.16 -25.59 2.08
N ALA A 527 10.40 -24.51 1.99
CA ALA A 527 10.33 -23.67 0.81
C ALA A 527 10.95 -22.28 1.06
N ASP A 528 11.74 -21.82 0.11
CA ASP A 528 12.21 -20.44 0.08
C ASP A 528 11.07 -19.53 -0.33
N GLU A 529 10.84 -18.48 0.44
CA GLU A 529 9.89 -17.45 0.06
C GLU A 529 10.26 -16.78 -1.27
N ARG A 530 9.27 -16.33 -2.04
CA ARG A 530 9.50 -15.61 -3.29
C ARG A 530 10.48 -14.44 -3.09
N GLY A 531 11.54 -14.39 -3.90
CA GLY A 531 12.61 -13.39 -3.81
C GLY A 531 13.74 -13.74 -2.83
N ILE A 532 13.72 -14.94 -2.22
CA ILE A 532 14.70 -15.44 -1.27
C ILE A 532 15.41 -16.69 -1.81
N GLY A 533 16.69 -16.83 -1.48
CA GLY A 533 17.46 -18.05 -1.67
C GLY A 533 17.47 -18.49 -3.13
N GLN A 534 16.84 -19.62 -3.41
CA GLN A 534 16.71 -20.16 -4.76
C GLN A 534 15.36 -19.82 -5.44
N SER A 535 14.42 -19.20 -4.73
CA SER A 535 13.13 -18.76 -5.25
C SER A 535 13.23 -17.38 -5.89
N ARG A 536 13.25 -17.33 -7.22
CA ARG A 536 13.21 -16.07 -7.98
C ARG A 536 11.94 -15.27 -7.68
N GLY A 537 12.05 -13.95 -7.64
CA GLY A 537 10.91 -13.03 -7.56
C GLY A 537 11.22 -11.74 -6.81
N PHE A 538 10.19 -10.91 -6.62
CA PHE A 538 10.28 -9.66 -5.86
C PHE A 538 10.22 -9.93 -4.36
N LEU A 539 11.22 -9.44 -3.62
CA LEU A 539 11.34 -9.63 -2.19
C LEU A 539 10.41 -8.65 -1.44
N ASP A 540 9.28 -9.15 -0.94
CA ASP A 540 8.32 -8.40 -0.13
C ASP A 540 7.70 -9.30 0.94
N THR A 541 8.38 -9.42 2.08
CA THR A 541 8.02 -10.41 3.10
C THR A 541 6.70 -10.11 3.80
N MET A 542 5.92 -11.13 4.16
CA MET A 542 4.60 -11.02 4.80
C MET A 542 3.57 -10.19 4.02
N SER A 543 3.76 -10.09 2.71
CA SER A 543 2.85 -9.47 1.76
C SER A 543 1.69 -10.38 1.35
N ARG A 544 0.73 -9.80 0.61
CA ARG A 544 -0.32 -10.59 -0.03
C ARG A 544 0.26 -11.62 -1.01
N SER A 545 1.21 -11.24 -1.87
CA SER A 545 1.79 -12.14 -2.86
C SER A 545 2.54 -13.32 -2.24
N THR A 546 3.21 -13.10 -1.12
CA THR A 546 3.88 -14.20 -0.39
C THR A 546 2.88 -15.14 0.27
N SER A 547 1.72 -14.63 0.70
CA SER A 547 0.62 -15.44 1.21
C SER A 547 -0.06 -16.29 0.11
N GLU A 548 -0.24 -15.74 -1.10
CA GLU A 548 -0.73 -16.51 -2.26
C GLU A 548 0.25 -17.62 -2.66
N ALA A 549 1.55 -17.30 -2.73
CA ALA A 549 2.56 -18.30 -3.04
C ALA A 549 2.58 -19.43 -1.99
N PHE A 550 2.42 -19.11 -0.70
CA PHE A 550 2.34 -20.14 0.33
C PHE A 550 1.07 -21.00 0.21
N PHE A 551 -0.06 -20.40 -0.15
CA PHE A 551 -1.30 -21.13 -0.46
C PHE A 551 -1.03 -22.20 -1.54
N GLU A 552 -0.39 -21.83 -2.64
CA GLU A 552 -0.09 -22.74 -3.75
C GLU A 552 0.95 -23.81 -3.37
N VAL A 553 1.95 -23.46 -2.55
CA VAL A 553 2.92 -24.43 -2.02
C VAL A 553 2.22 -25.50 -1.18
N ILE A 554 1.22 -25.13 -0.38
CA ILE A 554 0.43 -26.08 0.42
C ILE A 554 -0.36 -27.03 -0.50
N GLU A 555 -1.04 -26.49 -1.51
CA GLU A 555 -1.81 -27.31 -2.44
C GLU A 555 -0.90 -28.24 -3.25
N TRP A 556 0.26 -27.74 -3.71
CA TRP A 556 1.26 -28.56 -4.37
C TRP A 556 1.74 -29.71 -3.47
N CYS A 557 1.99 -29.45 -2.17
CA CYS A 557 2.37 -30.48 -1.20
C CYS A 557 1.27 -31.53 -1.02
N ALA A 558 0.00 -31.13 -1.05
CA ALA A 558 -1.14 -32.05 -0.92
C ALA A 558 -1.27 -32.98 -2.14
N GLU A 559 -0.84 -32.54 -3.32
CA GLU A 559 -1.05 -33.26 -4.58
C GLU A 559 0.10 -34.17 -5.00
N GLN A 560 1.22 -34.16 -4.27
CA GLN A 560 2.37 -35.02 -4.59
C GLN A 560 2.04 -36.52 -4.47
N PRO A 561 2.65 -37.39 -5.29
CA PRO A 561 2.33 -38.82 -5.30
C PRO A 561 2.66 -39.54 -3.98
N TRP A 562 3.61 -39.01 -3.21
CA TRP A 562 4.00 -39.50 -1.88
C TRP A 562 3.19 -38.84 -0.74
N SER A 563 2.32 -37.88 -1.05
CA SER A 563 1.48 -37.19 -0.07
C SER A 563 0.18 -37.96 0.21
N SER A 564 -0.24 -37.96 1.47
CA SER A 564 -1.56 -38.45 1.89
C SER A 564 -2.70 -37.50 1.54
N GLY A 565 -2.38 -36.30 1.01
CA GLY A 565 -3.35 -35.21 0.79
C GLY A 565 -3.60 -34.33 2.02
N LYS A 566 -3.01 -34.67 3.18
CA LYS A 566 -3.11 -33.87 4.41
C LYS A 566 -1.80 -33.14 4.70
N VAL A 567 -1.89 -31.83 4.83
CA VAL A 567 -0.77 -30.92 5.11
C VAL A 567 -0.96 -30.28 6.49
N GLY A 568 0.11 -30.23 7.27
CA GLY A 568 0.20 -29.51 8.53
C GLY A 568 1.20 -28.36 8.46
N LEU A 569 0.93 -27.30 9.21
CA LEU A 569 1.86 -26.19 9.39
C LEU A 569 2.51 -26.27 10.77
N LEU A 570 3.84 -26.24 10.82
CA LEU A 570 4.62 -26.30 12.05
C LEU A 570 5.91 -25.51 11.87
N GLY A 571 6.12 -24.50 12.70
CA GLY A 571 7.31 -23.64 12.67
C GLY A 571 7.22 -22.53 13.68
N ILE A 572 8.34 -21.82 13.88
CA ILE A 572 8.50 -20.76 14.89
C ILE A 572 8.51 -19.37 14.22
N SER A 573 8.17 -18.30 14.95
CA SER A 573 8.35 -16.90 14.55
C SER A 573 7.71 -16.55 13.22
N TYR A 574 8.51 -16.28 12.19
CA TYR A 574 8.04 -15.98 10.84
C TYR A 574 7.21 -17.13 10.28
N TYR A 575 7.68 -18.37 10.47
CA TYR A 575 6.98 -19.57 10.02
C TYR A 575 5.72 -19.86 10.82
N ALA A 576 5.54 -19.26 12.01
CA ALA A 576 4.29 -19.29 12.77
C ALA A 576 3.36 -18.15 12.32
N GLY A 577 3.90 -16.94 12.15
CA GLY A 577 3.15 -15.77 11.70
C GLY A 577 2.56 -15.94 10.29
N SER A 578 3.27 -16.61 9.38
CA SER A 578 2.76 -16.91 8.03
C SER A 578 1.62 -17.94 8.05
N GLN A 579 1.55 -18.82 9.06
CA GLN A 579 0.47 -19.81 9.17
C GLN A 579 -0.88 -19.14 9.36
N TRP A 580 -0.97 -18.11 10.21
CA TRP A 580 -2.22 -17.40 10.46
C TRP A 580 -2.81 -16.83 9.17
N ARG A 581 -1.95 -16.20 8.35
CA ARG A 581 -2.33 -15.60 7.06
C ARG A 581 -2.79 -16.64 6.05
N VAL A 582 -1.99 -17.69 5.83
CA VAL A 582 -2.30 -18.69 4.81
C VAL A 582 -3.47 -19.58 5.22
N ALA A 583 -3.64 -19.87 6.52
CA ALA A 583 -4.76 -20.69 7.00
C ALA A 583 -6.10 -19.98 6.82
N ALA A 584 -6.15 -18.65 6.97
CA ALA A 584 -7.34 -17.85 6.67
C ALA A 584 -7.72 -17.90 5.17
N ARG A 585 -6.80 -18.32 4.29
CA ARG A 585 -7.06 -18.50 2.86
C ARG A 585 -7.62 -19.86 2.50
N LYS A 586 -7.69 -20.79 3.46
CA LYS A 586 -8.30 -22.13 3.33
C LYS A 586 -7.74 -22.95 2.15
N PRO A 587 -6.39 -23.11 2.00
CA PRO A 587 -5.81 -23.93 0.94
C PRO A 587 -6.26 -25.39 1.02
N LYS A 588 -6.48 -26.00 -0.14
CA LYS A 588 -6.84 -27.41 -0.23
C LYS A 588 -5.74 -28.29 0.38
N GLY A 589 -6.16 -29.24 1.20
CA GLY A 589 -5.26 -30.19 1.86
C GLY A 589 -4.70 -29.72 3.21
N LEU A 590 -4.79 -28.43 3.56
CA LEU A 590 -4.44 -27.98 4.91
C LEU A 590 -5.40 -28.58 5.94
N ALA A 591 -4.84 -29.33 6.89
CA ALA A 591 -5.60 -30.14 7.84
C ALA A 591 -5.29 -29.85 9.31
N ALA A 592 -4.19 -29.17 9.63
CA ALA A 592 -3.88 -28.71 10.99
C ALA A 592 -2.80 -27.61 10.98
N MET A 593 -2.72 -26.80 12.03
CA MET A 593 -1.65 -25.81 12.20
C MET A 593 -1.19 -25.69 13.65
N VAL A 594 0.11 -25.41 13.82
CA VAL A 594 0.77 -25.21 15.12
C VAL A 594 1.65 -23.94 15.01
N PRO A 595 1.05 -22.74 15.17
CA PRO A 595 1.79 -21.49 15.21
C PRO A 595 2.52 -21.37 16.54
N TRP A 596 3.81 -21.69 16.54
CA TRP A 596 4.68 -21.61 17.72
C TRP A 596 5.32 -20.24 17.82
N GLU A 597 4.96 -19.42 18.80
CA GLU A 597 5.44 -18.04 18.94
C GLU A 597 5.33 -17.24 17.62
N GLY A 598 4.10 -16.96 17.17
CA GLY A 598 3.81 -16.30 15.89
C GLY A 598 2.89 -15.09 16.04
N MET A 599 3.35 -13.93 15.55
CA MET A 599 2.56 -12.70 15.49
C MET A 599 1.36 -12.87 14.55
N SER A 600 0.17 -12.48 14.99
CA SER A 600 -1.06 -12.62 14.21
C SER A 600 -1.50 -11.26 13.63
N ASP A 601 -1.22 -10.15 14.30
CA ASP A 601 -1.44 -8.79 13.82
C ASP A 601 -0.10 -8.18 13.37
N TYR A 602 0.06 -7.96 12.05
CA TYR A 602 1.31 -7.42 11.50
C TYR A 602 1.68 -6.05 12.11
N TYR A 603 0.68 -5.20 12.34
CA TYR A 603 0.90 -3.85 12.83
C TYR A 603 1.14 -3.85 14.33
N ARG A 604 0.22 -4.39 15.13
CA ARG A 604 0.19 -4.22 16.60
C ARG A 604 1.21 -5.06 17.35
N ASP A 605 1.54 -6.23 16.82
CA ASP A 605 2.39 -7.20 17.52
C ASP A 605 3.87 -7.02 17.19
N ARG A 606 4.18 -6.38 16.05
CA ARG A 606 5.54 -6.34 15.50
C ARG A 606 6.00 -4.95 15.15
N CYS A 607 5.21 -4.19 14.40
CA CYS A 607 5.68 -2.96 13.78
C CYS A 607 5.51 -1.76 14.70
N ARG A 608 4.34 -1.64 15.34
CA ARG A 608 3.97 -0.48 16.15
C ARG A 608 3.24 -0.88 17.43
N HIS A 609 3.96 -0.85 18.55
CA HIS A 609 3.35 -1.07 19.87
C HIS A 609 2.67 0.21 20.35
N GLY A 610 1.36 0.16 20.56
CA GLY A 610 0.61 1.35 20.98
C GLY A 610 0.61 2.49 19.96
N GLY A 611 0.99 2.23 18.70
CA GLY A 611 1.21 3.24 17.65
C GLY A 611 2.65 3.75 17.53
N ILE A 612 3.55 3.35 18.42
CA ILE A 612 4.97 3.76 18.46
C ILE A 612 5.81 2.75 17.66
N LEU A 613 6.67 3.21 16.76
CA LEU A 613 7.50 2.34 15.91
C LEU A 613 8.52 1.53 16.71
N SER A 614 8.51 0.20 16.56
CA SER A 614 9.54 -0.73 17.04
C SER A 614 10.59 -0.96 15.95
N ASN A 615 11.59 -0.07 15.87
CA ASN A 615 12.50 0.04 14.71
C ASN A 615 13.69 -0.92 14.75
N ASN A 616 14.27 -1.17 15.93
CA ASN A 616 15.57 -1.84 16.02
C ASN A 616 15.50 -3.34 15.67
N PHE A 617 14.47 -4.04 16.12
CA PHE A 617 14.27 -5.44 15.79
C PHE A 617 14.06 -5.62 14.28
N ILE A 618 13.22 -4.76 13.67
CA ILE A 618 12.95 -4.80 12.23
C ILE A 618 14.25 -4.59 11.46
N SER A 619 15.07 -3.60 11.82
CA SER A 619 16.37 -3.36 11.19
C SER A 619 17.32 -4.55 11.35
N PHE A 620 17.44 -5.12 12.56
CA PHE A 620 18.28 -6.28 12.82
C PHE A 620 17.84 -7.49 11.99
N TRP A 621 16.56 -7.86 12.07
CA TRP A 621 15.98 -9.02 11.40
C TRP A 621 16.05 -8.88 9.88
N TRP A 622 15.61 -7.74 9.33
CA TRP A 622 15.60 -7.47 7.89
C TRP A 622 17.00 -7.60 7.29
N ASN A 623 17.97 -6.89 7.86
CA ASN A 623 19.30 -6.81 7.30
C ASN A 623 20.10 -8.12 7.46
N ARG A 624 19.94 -8.81 8.61
CA ARG A 624 20.74 -10.02 8.90
C ARG A 624 20.13 -11.32 8.40
N GLN A 625 18.81 -11.44 8.40
CA GLN A 625 18.11 -12.70 8.17
C GLN A 625 17.33 -12.73 6.85
N VAL A 626 16.90 -11.57 6.33
CA VAL A 626 16.09 -11.49 5.10
C VAL A 626 16.95 -11.04 3.91
N VAL A 627 17.47 -9.82 3.93
CA VAL A 627 18.27 -9.25 2.81
C VAL A 627 19.54 -10.06 2.56
N SER A 628 20.13 -10.63 3.61
CA SER A 628 21.27 -11.53 3.48
C SER A 628 20.96 -12.75 2.60
N ASN A 629 19.72 -13.22 2.62
CA ASN A 629 19.21 -14.34 1.85
C ASN A 629 18.48 -13.89 0.57
N GLN A 630 18.52 -12.62 0.18
CA GLN A 630 17.87 -12.17 -1.05
C GLN A 630 18.39 -12.95 -2.28
N TYR A 631 17.46 -13.38 -3.13
CA TYR A 631 17.76 -14.06 -4.38
C TYR A 631 18.77 -13.26 -5.23
N GLY A 632 19.78 -13.95 -5.77
CA GLY A 632 20.84 -13.35 -6.56
C GLY A 632 21.90 -12.59 -5.75
N ARG A 633 21.84 -12.59 -4.41
CA ARG A 633 22.89 -11.95 -3.61
C ARG A 633 24.13 -12.85 -3.51
N PRO A 634 25.32 -12.37 -3.92
CA PRO A 634 26.58 -13.10 -3.72
C PRO A 634 26.80 -13.42 -2.25
N ARG A 635 27.18 -14.66 -1.96
CA ARG A 635 27.34 -15.17 -0.58
C ARG A 635 28.40 -14.42 0.22
N ASP A 636 29.49 -14.04 -0.44
CA ASP A 636 30.65 -13.40 0.18
C ASP A 636 30.56 -11.85 0.18
N GLU A 637 29.46 -11.26 -0.32
CA GLU A 637 29.26 -9.81 -0.30
C GLU A 637 28.93 -9.30 1.11
N GLU A 638 29.71 -8.34 1.59
CA GLU A 638 29.43 -7.65 2.85
C GLU A 638 28.07 -6.93 2.81
N ILE A 639 27.32 -7.05 3.89
CA ILE A 639 26.03 -6.38 4.05
C ILE A 639 26.33 -4.99 4.61
N ILE A 640 26.50 -4.01 3.72
CA ILE A 640 26.65 -2.59 4.08
C ILE A 640 25.26 -1.97 4.11
N LEU A 641 24.53 -2.16 5.22
CA LEU A 641 23.22 -1.57 5.44
C LEU A 641 23.24 -0.72 6.71
N ASN A 642 22.49 0.38 6.73
CA ASN A 642 22.31 1.21 7.91
C ASN A 642 21.60 0.38 9.01
N GLY A 643 22.34 -0.12 9.99
CA GLY A 643 21.77 -0.95 11.07
C GLY A 643 22.81 -1.68 11.91
N ASN A 644 22.35 -2.38 12.95
CA ASN A 644 23.21 -3.09 13.90
C ASN A 644 23.70 -4.44 13.33
N ILE A 645 24.57 -4.41 12.32
CA ILE A 645 25.15 -5.59 11.66
C ILE A 645 26.19 -6.31 12.53
N ASN A 646 26.66 -5.69 13.61
CA ASN A 646 27.65 -6.26 14.53
C ASN A 646 27.02 -6.96 15.75
N ALA A 647 25.69 -6.95 15.89
CA ALA A 647 24.99 -7.68 16.93
C ALA A 647 25.17 -9.20 16.77
N GLU A 648 25.28 -9.91 17.89
CA GLU A 648 25.23 -11.36 17.92
C GLU A 648 23.84 -11.88 17.48
N GLY A 649 23.80 -13.10 16.95
CA GLY A 649 22.56 -13.77 16.57
C GLY A 649 22.53 -14.27 15.11
N PRO A 650 21.40 -14.84 14.68
CA PRO A 650 21.24 -15.50 13.39
C PRO A 650 21.63 -14.62 12.18
N LYS A 651 22.28 -15.25 11.19
CA LYS A 651 22.71 -14.61 9.93
C LYS A 651 22.93 -15.69 8.86
N ARG A 652 22.70 -15.36 7.57
CA ARG A 652 23.07 -16.25 6.45
C ARG A 652 24.54 -16.70 6.57
N PRO A 653 24.81 -18.00 6.71
CA PRO A 653 26.17 -18.51 6.85
C PRO A 653 26.88 -18.58 5.51
N LYS A 654 28.22 -18.54 5.54
CA LYS A 654 29.08 -18.78 4.36
C LYS A 654 28.97 -20.21 3.80
N SER A 655 28.36 -21.13 4.55
CA SER A 655 28.05 -22.47 4.05
C SER A 655 26.79 -22.52 3.20
N SER A 656 25.96 -21.46 3.18
CA SER A 656 24.80 -21.39 2.28
C SER A 656 25.26 -21.36 0.82
N PRO A 657 24.55 -22.02 -0.11
CA PRO A 657 24.91 -21.99 -1.52
C PRO A 657 24.73 -20.58 -2.12
N GLU A 658 25.40 -20.36 -3.26
CA GLU A 658 25.10 -19.25 -4.16
C GLU A 658 23.73 -19.47 -4.83
N THR A 659 23.16 -18.40 -5.40
CA THR A 659 21.98 -18.56 -6.24
C THR A 659 22.35 -19.35 -7.50
N LEU A 660 21.67 -20.47 -7.74
CA LEU A 660 22.03 -21.45 -8.78
C LEU A 660 21.90 -20.89 -10.21
N GLU A 661 21.02 -19.92 -10.38
CA GLU A 661 20.75 -19.24 -11.66
C GLU A 661 21.64 -18.00 -11.86
N GLY A 662 22.50 -17.68 -10.89
CA GLY A 662 23.46 -16.57 -10.96
C GLY A 662 23.19 -15.46 -9.95
N ASN A 663 24.14 -14.54 -9.84
CA ASN A 663 24.04 -13.37 -8.98
C ASN A 663 23.47 -12.18 -9.74
N LEU A 664 22.86 -11.26 -9.00
CA LEU A 664 22.32 -9.98 -9.46
C LEU A 664 23.19 -8.84 -8.92
N SER A 665 23.27 -7.75 -9.68
CA SER A 665 23.93 -6.53 -9.21
C SER A 665 23.23 -5.95 -7.97
N ALA A 666 23.94 -5.13 -7.21
CA ALA A 666 23.36 -4.48 -6.03
C ALA A 666 22.18 -3.58 -6.37
N GLU A 667 22.21 -2.91 -7.52
CA GLU A 667 21.14 -2.03 -8.01
C GLU A 667 19.89 -2.83 -8.40
N GLU A 668 20.03 -3.94 -9.14
CA GLU A 668 18.91 -4.82 -9.47
C GLU A 668 18.25 -5.38 -8.21
N ARG A 669 19.05 -5.76 -7.22
CA ARG A 669 18.55 -6.22 -5.91
C ARG A 669 17.88 -5.12 -5.11
N GLU A 670 18.27 -3.85 -5.27
CA GLU A 670 17.57 -2.71 -4.67
C GLU A 670 16.20 -2.52 -5.33
N ASN A 671 16.17 -2.53 -6.66
CA ASN A 671 14.94 -2.35 -7.42
C ASN A 671 13.98 -3.54 -7.28
N ASN A 672 14.49 -4.72 -6.94
CA ASN A 672 13.72 -5.95 -6.77
C ASN A 672 13.42 -6.31 -5.29
N ARG A 673 13.26 -5.31 -4.44
CA ARG A 673 12.78 -5.51 -3.07
C ARG A 673 11.96 -4.34 -2.56
N GLN A 674 11.14 -4.64 -1.57
CA GLN A 674 10.40 -3.67 -0.77
C GLN A 674 11.00 -3.60 0.63
N ASP A 675 11.62 -2.48 0.99
CA ASP A 675 12.42 -2.35 2.21
C ASP A 675 11.57 -2.04 3.45
N GLN A 676 11.40 -3.05 4.31
CA GLN A 676 10.59 -2.89 5.52
C GLN A 676 11.16 -1.90 6.54
N THR A 677 12.45 -1.59 6.53
CA THR A 677 13.02 -0.58 7.45
C THR A 677 12.62 0.83 7.03
N ILE A 678 12.38 1.04 5.74
CA ILE A 678 11.88 2.30 5.19
C ILE A 678 10.36 2.34 5.34
N ASP A 679 9.66 1.29 4.92
CA ASP A 679 8.20 1.26 4.90
C ASP A 679 7.57 1.47 6.28
N ASN A 680 8.04 0.75 7.30
CA ASN A 680 7.47 0.88 8.64
C ASN A 680 7.75 2.27 9.26
N ARG A 681 8.79 2.98 8.78
CA ARG A 681 9.07 4.37 9.18
C ARG A 681 8.12 5.36 8.51
N ILE A 682 7.90 5.22 7.19
CA ILE A 682 7.08 6.16 6.42
C ILE A 682 5.57 5.93 6.63
N HIS A 683 5.17 4.67 6.81
CA HIS A 683 3.77 4.29 7.03
C HIS A 683 3.44 4.23 8.51
N ARG A 684 2.43 5.01 8.92
CA ARG A 684 2.10 5.23 10.34
C ARG A 684 0.77 4.63 10.75
N PHE A 685 -0.19 4.52 9.84
CA PHE A 685 -1.57 4.14 10.16
C PHE A 685 -2.04 2.90 9.40
N ARG A 686 -2.95 2.12 10.01
CA ARG A 686 -3.42 0.84 9.45
C ARG A 686 -4.26 0.97 8.18
N ASP A 687 -4.88 2.12 7.94
CA ASP A 687 -5.62 2.44 6.71
C ASP A 687 -4.73 2.82 5.53
N GLU A 688 -3.42 2.94 5.72
CA GLU A 688 -2.47 3.10 4.62
C GLU A 688 -2.29 1.77 3.86
N GLU A 689 -2.18 1.85 2.54
CA GLU A 689 -2.10 0.69 1.63
C GLU A 689 -1.06 -0.35 2.06
N TYR A 690 0.10 0.09 2.58
CA TYR A 690 1.15 -0.79 3.05
C TYR A 690 0.71 -1.76 4.16
N TYR A 691 -0.03 -1.27 5.17
CA TYR A 691 -0.52 -2.13 6.26
C TYR A 691 -1.84 -2.81 5.86
N ALA A 692 -2.75 -2.07 5.23
CA ALA A 692 -4.05 -2.59 4.80
C ALA A 692 -3.93 -3.81 3.88
N SER A 693 -2.90 -3.85 3.01
CA SER A 693 -2.63 -4.98 2.10
C SER A 693 -2.20 -6.27 2.82
N LYS A 694 -1.81 -6.21 4.10
CA LYS A 694 -1.32 -7.34 4.90
C LYS A 694 -2.34 -7.86 5.90
N GLU A 695 -3.52 -7.24 5.96
CA GLU A 695 -4.62 -7.61 6.83
C GLU A 695 -5.40 -8.81 6.28
N TYR A 696 -5.92 -9.64 7.19
CA TYR A 696 -6.73 -10.81 6.88
C TYR A 696 -7.69 -11.06 8.05
N ASP A 697 -8.77 -11.79 7.78
CA ASP A 697 -9.73 -12.16 8.83
C ASP A 697 -9.33 -13.48 9.49
N MET A 698 -8.94 -13.44 10.77
CA MET A 698 -8.62 -14.65 11.53
C MET A 698 -9.82 -15.57 11.70
N SER A 699 -11.05 -15.04 11.63
CA SER A 699 -12.27 -15.85 11.75
C SER A 699 -12.44 -16.83 10.58
N ASP A 700 -11.71 -16.63 9.48
CA ASP A 700 -11.65 -17.58 8.36
C ASP A 700 -10.75 -18.80 8.63
N ILE A 701 -10.01 -18.84 9.74
CA ILE A 701 -9.20 -20.02 10.08
C ILE A 701 -10.10 -21.11 10.64
N GLU A 702 -10.34 -22.16 9.87
CA GLU A 702 -11.26 -23.27 10.25
C GLU A 702 -10.52 -24.54 10.72
N VAL A 703 -9.27 -24.70 10.32
CA VAL A 703 -8.50 -25.93 10.59
C VAL A 703 -8.17 -26.08 12.09
N PRO A 704 -8.00 -27.32 12.59
CA PRO A 704 -7.51 -27.55 13.94
C PRO A 704 -6.24 -26.76 14.25
N LEU A 705 -6.19 -26.12 15.41
CA LEU A 705 -5.16 -25.15 15.78
C LEU A 705 -4.59 -25.44 17.18
N LEU A 706 -3.28 -25.54 17.29
CA LEU A 706 -2.56 -25.49 18.58
C LEU A 706 -1.69 -24.23 18.62
N SER A 707 -2.19 -23.16 19.23
CA SER A 707 -1.42 -21.92 19.42
C SER A 707 -0.49 -22.07 20.61
N VAL A 708 0.82 -21.90 20.40
CA VAL A 708 1.82 -21.97 21.47
C VAL A 708 2.41 -20.59 21.70
N ALA A 709 2.06 -19.98 22.84
CA ALA A 709 2.56 -18.69 23.30
C ALA A 709 3.68 -18.87 24.32
N ASN A 710 4.45 -17.81 24.59
CA ASN A 710 5.52 -17.82 25.59
C ASN A 710 5.46 -16.57 26.46
N TRP A 711 5.48 -16.74 27.78
CA TRP A 711 5.44 -15.62 28.73
C TRP A 711 6.65 -14.68 28.62
N GLY A 712 7.76 -15.14 28.05
CA GLY A 712 8.95 -14.34 27.77
C GLY A 712 8.85 -13.48 26.51
N GLY A 713 7.88 -13.77 25.63
CA GLY A 713 7.69 -13.12 24.32
C GLY A 713 7.03 -11.74 24.38
N ILE A 714 7.31 -10.94 25.42
CA ILE A 714 6.58 -9.72 25.80
C ILE A 714 6.78 -8.50 24.86
N LEU A 715 7.45 -8.69 23.72
CA LEU A 715 7.81 -7.63 22.76
C LEU A 715 7.56 -8.01 21.28
N LEU A 716 7.06 -9.21 21.01
CA LEU A 716 6.79 -9.65 19.65
C LEU A 716 5.61 -10.63 19.55
N HIS A 717 5.75 -11.86 20.02
CA HIS A 717 4.83 -12.95 19.64
C HIS A 717 3.70 -13.23 20.64
N LEU A 718 3.90 -12.95 21.94
CA LEU A 718 2.95 -13.33 23.00
C LEU A 718 1.53 -12.82 22.74
N ARG A 719 1.41 -11.53 22.43
CA ARG A 719 0.12 -10.91 22.10
C ARG A 719 -0.55 -11.59 20.90
N GLY A 720 0.22 -11.81 19.84
CA GLY A 720 -0.27 -12.41 18.59
C GLY A 720 -0.81 -13.83 18.75
N ASN A 721 -0.13 -14.69 19.52
CA ASN A 721 -0.63 -16.05 19.76
C ASN A 721 -1.94 -16.09 20.55
N LEU A 722 -2.07 -15.21 21.56
CA LEU A 722 -3.26 -15.14 22.40
C LEU A 722 -4.45 -14.58 21.60
N GLU A 723 -4.26 -13.47 20.89
CA GLU A 723 -5.29 -12.89 20.05
C GLU A 723 -5.64 -13.81 18.87
N GLY A 724 -4.65 -14.49 18.28
CA GLY A 724 -4.87 -15.48 17.22
C GLY A 724 -5.74 -16.64 17.69
N PHE A 725 -5.48 -17.17 18.90
CA PHE A 725 -6.35 -18.18 19.53
C PHE A 725 -7.76 -17.65 19.78
N CYS A 726 -7.89 -16.44 20.35
CA CYS A 726 -9.20 -15.84 20.65
C CYS A 726 -10.05 -15.66 19.39
N HIS A 727 -9.45 -15.17 18.30
CA HIS A 727 -10.17 -14.73 17.11
C HIS A 727 -10.21 -15.74 15.96
N ALA A 728 -9.44 -16.82 16.01
CA ALA A 728 -9.55 -17.90 15.04
C ALA A 728 -10.94 -18.55 15.04
N GLY A 729 -11.52 -18.77 13.85
CA GLY A 729 -12.84 -19.38 13.67
C GLY A 729 -12.90 -20.88 13.95
N SER A 730 -11.75 -21.52 14.16
CA SER A 730 -11.60 -22.95 14.37
C SER A 730 -12.40 -23.40 15.60
N GLN A 731 -13.20 -24.45 15.40
CA GLN A 731 -13.95 -25.10 16.48
C GLN A 731 -13.08 -26.05 17.31
N GLN A 732 -11.88 -26.36 16.82
CA GLN A 732 -10.92 -27.27 17.44
C GLN A 732 -9.62 -26.51 17.66
N LYS A 733 -9.57 -25.72 18.74
CA LYS A 733 -8.42 -24.88 19.07
C LYS A 733 -7.96 -25.07 20.50
N TRP A 734 -6.64 -25.07 20.66
CA TRP A 734 -5.95 -25.21 21.93
C TRP A 734 -4.91 -24.11 22.08
N LEU A 735 -4.75 -23.65 23.33
CA LEU A 735 -3.75 -22.67 23.72
C LEU A 735 -2.78 -23.31 24.71
N ARG A 736 -1.50 -23.29 24.37
CA ARG A 736 -0.42 -23.66 25.28
C ARG A 736 0.43 -22.43 25.57
N ILE A 737 0.75 -22.14 26.83
CA ILE A 737 1.61 -21.02 27.20
C ILE A 737 2.82 -21.52 27.99
N ILE A 738 3.99 -21.36 27.41
CA ILE A 738 5.27 -21.87 27.92
C ILE A 738 6.17 -20.75 28.46
N THR A 739 7.37 -21.14 28.91
CA THR A 739 8.48 -20.25 29.27
C THR A 739 9.77 -20.69 28.58
N GLY A 740 10.79 -19.85 28.68
CA GLY A 740 12.13 -20.10 28.12
C GLY A 740 12.42 -19.21 26.91
N ARG A 741 13.60 -19.42 26.33
CA ARG A 741 14.01 -18.74 25.09
C ARG A 741 13.08 -19.06 23.94
N HIS A 742 13.03 -18.18 22.95
CA HIS A 742 12.16 -18.37 21.77
C HIS A 742 12.50 -19.60 20.91
N ASP A 743 13.78 -19.99 20.86
CA ASP A 743 14.29 -20.95 19.87
C ASP A 743 14.43 -22.38 20.37
N LEU A 744 14.56 -22.61 21.68
CA LEU A 744 14.86 -23.92 22.25
C LEU A 744 13.62 -24.77 22.62
N PRO A 745 12.57 -24.23 23.26
CA PRO A 745 11.41 -25.00 23.71
C PRO A 745 10.70 -25.77 22.61
N PHE A 746 10.68 -25.24 21.38
CA PHE A 746 10.13 -25.95 20.22
C PHE A 746 10.78 -27.32 19.97
N TYR A 747 12.04 -27.51 20.39
CA TYR A 747 12.81 -28.75 20.22
C TYR A 747 12.96 -29.56 21.53
N TYR A 748 12.34 -29.12 22.64
CA TYR A 748 12.33 -29.91 23.87
C TYR A 748 11.49 -31.17 23.66
N LYS A 749 11.96 -32.27 24.26
CA LYS A 749 11.36 -33.59 24.03
C LYS A 749 9.87 -33.59 24.38
N GLU A 750 9.53 -33.02 25.53
CA GLU A 750 8.15 -32.97 26.05
C GLU A 750 7.24 -32.14 25.13
N GLU A 751 7.79 -31.05 24.58
CA GLU A 751 7.07 -30.15 23.69
C GLU A 751 6.87 -30.74 22.28
N VAL A 752 7.88 -31.43 21.76
CA VAL A 752 7.80 -32.16 20.48
C VAL A 752 6.83 -33.33 20.59
N GLU A 753 6.74 -34.00 21.74
CA GLU A 753 5.74 -35.04 22.00
C GLU A 753 4.31 -34.49 21.92
N ILE A 754 4.06 -33.27 22.41
CA ILE A 754 2.76 -32.59 22.27
C ILE A 754 2.48 -32.23 20.81
N GLN A 755 3.45 -31.62 20.11
CA GLN A 755 3.32 -31.30 18.69
C GLN A 755 2.97 -32.56 17.87
N LEU A 756 3.71 -33.66 18.09
CA LEU A 756 3.52 -34.93 17.42
C LEU A 756 2.15 -35.55 17.73
N SER A 757 1.73 -35.51 19.00
CA SER A 757 0.41 -35.99 19.44
C SER A 757 -0.73 -35.26 18.72
N PHE A 758 -0.69 -33.93 18.69
CA PHE A 758 -1.66 -33.10 18.00
C PHE A 758 -1.68 -33.39 16.49
N LEU A 759 -0.52 -33.36 15.84
CA LEU A 759 -0.41 -33.59 14.40
C LEU A 759 -0.84 -35.01 14.01
N ASN A 760 -0.53 -36.02 14.82
CA ASN A 760 -0.97 -37.41 14.57
C ASN A 760 -2.50 -37.53 14.60
N ALA A 761 -3.18 -36.84 15.53
CA ALA A 761 -4.63 -36.89 15.62
C ALA A 761 -5.29 -36.38 14.33
N PHE A 762 -4.86 -35.24 13.80
CA PHE A 762 -5.51 -34.60 12.66
C PHE A 762 -4.97 -35.07 11.30
N LEU A 763 -3.67 -35.33 11.21
CA LEU A 763 -3.01 -35.70 9.94
C LEU A 763 -2.97 -37.21 9.72
N LYS A 764 -2.96 -38.04 10.76
CA LYS A 764 -2.94 -39.51 10.64
C LYS A 764 -4.19 -40.20 11.17
N GLY A 765 -5.06 -39.50 11.91
CA GLY A 765 -6.19 -40.12 12.61
C GLY A 765 -5.75 -40.96 13.81
N GLN A 766 -4.53 -40.76 14.31
CA GLN A 766 -3.98 -41.45 15.48
C GLN A 766 -4.14 -40.54 16.70
N ASP A 767 -5.24 -40.69 17.43
CA ASP A 767 -5.65 -39.78 18.50
C ASP A 767 -5.58 -40.42 19.90
N ASP A 768 -4.37 -40.83 20.30
CA ASP A 768 -4.16 -41.51 21.60
C ASP A 768 -4.46 -40.60 22.80
N ALA A 769 -4.18 -39.29 22.67
CA ALA A 769 -4.46 -38.29 23.70
C ALA A 769 -5.94 -37.88 23.76
N GLY A 770 -6.70 -38.07 22.68
CA GLY A 770 -8.12 -37.74 22.61
C GLY A 770 -8.42 -36.26 22.30
N TRP A 771 -7.63 -35.63 21.44
CA TRP A 771 -7.85 -34.27 20.92
C TRP A 771 -9.22 -34.14 20.26
N THR A 772 -9.59 -35.09 19.40
CA THR A 772 -10.89 -35.09 18.68
C THR A 772 -12.05 -35.53 19.57
N GLN A 773 -11.72 -36.13 20.72
CA GLN A 773 -12.68 -36.67 21.68
C GLN A 773 -12.94 -35.72 22.86
N GLY A 774 -12.32 -34.53 22.86
CA GLY A 774 -12.47 -33.54 23.93
C GLY A 774 -11.81 -33.94 25.26
N ARG A 775 -10.83 -34.86 25.24
CA ARG A 775 -10.09 -35.26 26.46
C ARG A 775 -8.94 -34.30 26.80
N VAL A 776 -8.40 -33.62 25.79
CA VAL A 776 -7.31 -32.65 25.98
C VAL A 776 -7.90 -31.27 26.33
N PRO A 777 -7.52 -30.67 27.47
CA PRO A 777 -8.08 -29.39 27.91
C PRO A 777 -7.71 -28.27 26.93
N PRO A 778 -8.63 -27.33 26.63
CA PRO A 778 -8.40 -26.24 25.67
C PRO A 778 -7.23 -25.32 26.01
N VAL A 779 -6.90 -25.15 27.30
CA VAL A 779 -5.82 -24.25 27.74
C VAL A 779 -4.89 -24.98 28.71
N ASP A 780 -3.58 -24.90 28.46
CA ASP A 780 -2.50 -25.33 29.38
C ASP A 780 -1.47 -24.21 29.49
N LEU A 781 -1.18 -23.76 30.70
CA LEU A 781 -0.21 -22.70 30.94
C LEU A 781 0.78 -23.04 32.05
N VAL A 782 2.03 -22.61 31.85
CA VAL A 782 3.06 -22.56 32.89
C VAL A 782 2.74 -21.42 33.87
N LEU A 783 2.85 -21.69 35.17
CA LEU A 783 2.72 -20.70 36.24
C LEU A 783 4.11 -20.28 36.76
N ARG A 784 4.51 -19.04 36.52
CA ARG A 784 5.76 -18.44 37.01
C ARG A 784 5.67 -18.17 38.52
N LYS A 785 5.94 -19.21 39.30
CA LYS A 785 5.96 -19.20 40.77
C LYS A 785 7.38 -19.30 41.30
N GLY A 786 7.80 -18.32 42.11
CA GLY A 786 9.16 -18.21 42.64
C GLY A 786 10.16 -17.61 41.64
N ASP A 787 11.45 -17.64 41.99
CA ASP A 787 12.57 -17.15 41.18
C ASP A 787 13.32 -18.35 40.54
N ALA A 788 13.07 -18.59 39.25
CA ALA A 788 13.80 -19.60 38.48
C ALA A 788 15.11 -19.08 37.89
N GLY A 789 15.47 -17.81 38.13
CA GLY A 789 16.55 -17.15 37.41
C GLY A 789 16.18 -16.86 35.96
N VAL A 790 17.21 -16.54 35.17
CA VAL A 790 17.08 -16.13 33.77
C VAL A 790 17.85 -17.09 32.91
N ASN A 791 17.20 -17.60 31.86
CA ASN A 791 17.78 -18.54 30.91
C ASN A 791 18.34 -19.82 31.59
N ASP A 792 17.64 -20.30 32.61
CA ASP A 792 17.92 -21.57 33.31
C ASP A 792 16.79 -22.57 33.04
N GLN A 793 16.97 -23.37 31.99
CA GLN A 793 15.99 -24.35 31.54
C GLN A 793 15.58 -25.34 32.64
N GLU A 794 16.52 -25.80 33.47
CA GLU A 794 16.24 -26.82 34.49
C GLU A 794 15.49 -26.23 35.69
N ALA A 795 15.70 -24.95 35.98
CA ALA A 795 14.87 -24.23 36.94
C ALA A 795 13.48 -23.92 36.39
N GLU A 796 13.37 -23.46 35.14
CA GLU A 796 12.09 -23.12 34.50
C GLU A 796 11.16 -24.35 34.34
N LYS A 797 11.71 -25.54 34.06
CA LYS A 797 10.95 -26.81 34.02
C LYS A 797 10.23 -27.14 35.34
N LYS A 798 10.65 -26.56 36.46
CA LYS A 798 10.02 -26.79 37.77
C LYS A 798 8.78 -25.92 37.99
N PHE A 799 8.53 -24.96 37.11
CA PHE A 799 7.30 -24.17 37.19
C PHE A 799 6.08 -25.08 37.06
N PRO A 800 5.08 -24.92 37.94
CA PRO A 800 3.88 -25.74 37.87
C PRO A 800 3.06 -25.42 36.61
N HIS A 801 2.49 -26.45 36.01
CA HIS A 801 1.51 -26.31 34.93
C HIS A 801 0.09 -26.26 35.48
N ARG A 802 -0.79 -25.55 34.78
CA ARG A 802 -2.22 -25.55 35.08
C ARG A 802 -3.05 -25.59 33.80
N ILE A 803 -4.04 -26.47 33.82
CA ILE A 803 -5.05 -26.61 32.77
C ILE A 803 -6.29 -25.75 33.06
N GLU A 804 -6.89 -25.17 32.03
CA GLU A 804 -8.13 -24.39 32.07
C GLU A 804 -9.04 -24.72 30.87
N ASN A 805 -10.33 -24.41 31.01
CA ASN A 805 -11.32 -24.68 29.98
C ASN A 805 -11.44 -23.56 28.94
N GLU A 806 -11.02 -22.33 29.28
CA GLU A 806 -11.18 -21.15 28.43
C GLU A 806 -10.11 -20.10 28.72
N TRP A 807 -9.88 -19.23 27.73
CA TRP A 807 -9.05 -18.05 27.83
C TRP A 807 -9.84 -16.82 27.31
N PRO A 808 -9.86 -15.69 28.04
CA PRO A 808 -9.33 -15.49 29.39
C PRO A 808 -9.96 -16.43 30.42
N ILE A 809 -9.29 -16.64 31.55
CA ILE A 809 -9.75 -17.60 32.57
C ILE A 809 -11.09 -17.14 33.16
N ALA A 810 -12.10 -18.01 33.17
CA ALA A 810 -13.49 -17.68 33.57
C ALA A 810 -13.61 -16.95 34.90
N ARG A 811 -12.88 -17.44 35.91
CA ARG A 811 -12.91 -16.95 37.30
C ARG A 811 -12.03 -15.72 37.54
N THR A 812 -11.54 -15.05 36.50
CA THR A 812 -10.68 -13.89 36.64
C THR A 812 -11.41 -12.74 37.35
N GLU A 813 -10.82 -12.27 38.45
CA GLU A 813 -11.25 -11.07 39.14
C GLU A 813 -10.41 -9.88 38.66
N TRP A 814 -11.06 -8.94 37.97
CA TRP A 814 -10.40 -7.76 37.42
C TRP A 814 -10.32 -6.65 38.47
N ILE A 815 -9.24 -6.66 39.26
CA ILE A 815 -9.08 -5.77 40.43
C ILE A 815 -8.31 -4.51 40.02
N LYS A 816 -8.85 -3.34 40.35
CA LYS A 816 -8.18 -2.05 40.17
C LYS A 816 -7.24 -1.77 41.33
N TRP A 817 -6.00 -1.45 41.00
CA TRP A 817 -4.99 -0.95 41.92
C TRP A 817 -4.70 0.50 41.57
N TYR A 818 -5.19 1.40 42.42
CA TYR A 818 -5.17 2.84 42.22
C TYR A 818 -3.82 3.42 42.56
N LEU A 819 -3.31 4.27 41.67
CA LEU A 819 -2.09 5.05 41.90
C LEU A 819 -2.42 6.21 42.84
N THR A 820 -1.51 6.54 43.75
CA THR A 820 -1.62 7.70 44.65
C THR A 820 -0.54 8.74 44.35
N PRO A 821 -0.74 10.02 44.73
CA PRO A 821 0.32 11.05 44.64
C PRO A 821 1.58 10.75 45.48
N GLN A 822 1.54 9.73 46.34
CA GLN A 822 2.64 9.31 47.20
C GLN A 822 3.45 8.14 46.60
N ASN A 823 3.29 7.87 45.30
CA ASN A 823 3.96 6.77 44.59
C ASN A 823 3.58 5.37 45.10
N SER A 824 2.34 5.19 45.60
CA SER A 824 1.83 3.87 46.00
C SER A 824 0.70 3.36 45.10
N LEU A 825 0.50 2.05 45.13
CA LEU A 825 -0.63 1.33 44.55
C LEU A 825 -1.49 0.75 45.66
N THR A 826 -2.78 1.08 45.70
CA THR A 826 -3.75 0.54 46.66
C THR A 826 -4.96 -0.03 45.97
N SER A 827 -5.49 -1.14 46.47
CA SER A 827 -6.78 -1.70 46.01
C SER A 827 -7.99 -1.03 46.69
N ASP A 828 -7.76 -0.20 47.71
CA ASP A 828 -8.82 0.57 48.37
C ASP A 828 -9.07 1.91 47.65
N VAL A 829 -10.25 2.01 47.03
CA VAL A 829 -10.68 3.19 46.30
C VAL A 829 -10.89 4.42 47.20
N GLU A 830 -11.30 4.24 48.46
CA GLU A 830 -11.54 5.38 49.35
C GLU A 830 -10.22 5.99 49.81
N SER A 831 -9.23 5.16 50.18
CA SER A 831 -7.86 5.62 50.42
C SER A 831 -7.28 6.38 49.21
N ALA A 832 -7.51 5.89 47.99
CA ALA A 832 -7.02 6.58 46.78
C ALA A 832 -7.70 7.93 46.53
N LYS A 833 -9.01 8.03 46.79
CA LYS A 833 -9.77 9.29 46.73
C LYS A 833 -9.28 10.30 47.77
N GLU A 834 -9.04 9.84 49.00
CA GLU A 834 -8.52 10.67 50.08
C GLU A 834 -7.12 11.22 49.73
N ALA A 835 -6.23 10.35 49.25
CA ALA A 835 -4.88 10.74 48.81
C ALA A 835 -4.90 11.74 47.64
N SER A 836 -5.95 11.72 46.81
CA SER A 836 -6.11 12.55 45.60
C SER A 836 -7.05 13.75 45.78
N GLN A 837 -7.35 14.18 47.02
CA GLN A 837 -8.21 15.36 47.27
C GLN A 837 -7.63 16.68 46.72
N ASN A 838 -6.31 16.79 46.65
CA ASN A 838 -5.63 17.97 46.11
C ASN A 838 -5.18 17.72 44.68
N ARG A 839 -5.30 18.76 43.83
CA ARG A 839 -4.76 18.70 42.47
C ARG A 839 -3.23 18.68 42.53
N THR A 840 -2.63 17.58 42.10
CA THR A 840 -1.18 17.41 42.06
C THR A 840 -0.76 16.76 40.74
N LYS A 841 0.53 16.90 40.39
CA LYS A 841 1.12 16.29 39.21
C LYS A 841 2.43 15.64 39.59
N ILE A 842 2.63 14.39 39.20
CA ILE A 842 3.94 13.75 39.23
C ILE A 842 4.54 13.89 37.82
N SER A 843 5.74 14.46 37.72
CA SER A 843 6.32 14.90 36.45
C SER A 843 7.62 14.18 36.14
N TYR A 844 7.83 13.84 34.88
CA TYR A 844 9.06 13.24 34.36
C TYR A 844 9.35 13.80 32.96
N GLN A 845 10.63 13.85 32.57
CA GLN A 845 11.00 14.44 31.29
C GLN A 845 10.63 13.50 30.13
N ALA A 846 10.15 14.06 29.02
CA ALA A 846 9.89 13.29 27.80
C ALA A 846 11.18 12.96 27.05
N LEU A 847 11.13 11.91 26.21
CA LEU A 847 12.27 11.32 25.49
C LEU A 847 13.33 10.69 26.40
N GLY A 848 12.91 9.80 27.29
CA GLY A 848 13.83 8.89 27.97
C GLY A 848 14.50 7.89 27.01
N THR A 849 15.72 7.46 27.34
CA THR A 849 16.42 6.36 26.66
C THR A 849 16.72 5.23 27.63
N LEU A 850 17.19 4.09 27.13
CA LEU A 850 17.55 2.95 27.97
C LEU A 850 18.70 3.30 28.95
N GLU A 851 19.63 4.13 28.51
CA GLU A 851 20.79 4.59 29.29
C GLU A 851 20.43 5.72 30.26
N HIS A 852 19.43 6.55 29.90
CA HIS A 852 18.94 7.67 30.69
C HIS A 852 17.41 7.65 30.80
N PRO A 853 16.87 6.65 31.52
CA PRO A 853 15.43 6.49 31.60
C PRO A 853 14.79 7.65 32.37
N GLN A 854 13.64 8.10 31.89
CA GLN A 854 12.82 9.13 32.53
C GLN A 854 11.48 8.50 32.90
N LEU A 855 11.26 8.30 34.20
CA LEU A 855 10.18 7.46 34.70
C LEU A 855 9.71 7.86 36.09
N VAL A 856 8.53 7.34 36.44
CA VAL A 856 7.95 7.37 37.79
C VAL A 856 7.47 5.96 38.13
N GLN A 857 7.50 5.59 39.42
CA GLN A 857 7.16 4.25 39.88
C GLN A 857 6.08 4.33 40.96
N PHE A 858 5.18 3.36 40.95
CA PHE A 858 4.13 3.17 41.95
C PHE A 858 4.21 1.74 42.47
N GLU A 859 4.28 1.58 43.79
CA GLU A 859 4.55 0.29 44.43
C GLU A 859 3.36 -0.16 45.29
N THR A 860 3.01 -1.45 45.24
CA THR A 860 2.02 -2.02 46.15
C THR A 860 2.59 -2.16 47.57
N GLU A 861 1.72 -2.21 48.56
CA GLU A 861 2.11 -2.85 49.83
C GLU A 861 2.50 -4.32 49.58
N PRO A 862 3.33 -4.93 50.46
CA PRO A 862 3.61 -6.36 50.38
C PRO A 862 2.32 -7.18 50.38
N PHE A 863 2.19 -8.12 49.45
CA PHE A 863 1.04 -9.01 49.40
C PHE A 863 1.02 -9.90 50.66
N GLU A 864 -0.11 -9.95 51.37
CA GLU A 864 -0.23 -10.70 52.63
C GLU A 864 -0.32 -12.22 52.40
N LYS A 865 -0.82 -12.62 51.24
CA LYS A 865 -1.06 -14.00 50.85
C LYS A 865 -0.59 -14.25 49.43
N GLU A 866 -0.37 -15.52 49.11
CA GLU A 866 -0.10 -15.94 47.74
C GLU A 866 -1.20 -15.42 46.80
N THR A 867 -0.80 -14.70 45.76
CA THR A 867 -1.73 -14.05 44.83
C THR A 867 -1.28 -14.31 43.41
N GLU A 868 -2.17 -14.88 42.60
CA GLU A 868 -1.90 -15.12 41.20
C GLU A 868 -2.49 -14.02 40.33
N ILE A 869 -1.71 -13.55 39.37
CA ILE A 869 -2.13 -12.63 38.33
C ILE A 869 -1.90 -13.30 36.98
N THR A 870 -2.96 -13.56 36.23
CA THR A 870 -2.89 -14.24 34.92
C THR A 870 -3.90 -13.66 33.94
N GLY A 871 -3.44 -13.01 32.88
CA GLY A 871 -4.30 -12.42 31.85
C GLY A 871 -3.77 -11.09 31.30
N ASN A 872 -4.62 -10.38 30.55
CA ASN A 872 -4.35 -9.02 30.07
C ASN A 872 -4.24 -8.02 31.22
N VAL A 873 -3.49 -6.94 31.05
CA VAL A 873 -3.38 -5.85 32.03
C VAL A 873 -3.69 -4.52 31.33
N VAL A 874 -4.36 -3.60 32.03
CA VAL A 874 -4.64 -2.26 31.50
C VAL A 874 -4.25 -1.20 32.53
N ALA A 875 -3.47 -0.20 32.09
CA ALA A 875 -3.18 0.97 32.91
C ALA A 875 -4.06 2.15 32.46
N HIS A 876 -4.97 2.58 33.31
CA HIS A 876 -5.81 3.76 33.11
C HIS A 876 -5.13 4.97 33.76
N LEU A 877 -4.75 5.95 32.95
CA LEU A 877 -3.97 7.12 33.36
C LEU A 877 -4.61 8.41 32.85
N THR A 878 -4.55 9.46 33.67
CA THR A 878 -4.83 10.84 33.29
C THR A 878 -3.51 11.57 33.12
N VAL A 879 -3.17 11.91 31.87
CA VAL A 879 -1.87 12.46 31.51
C VAL A 879 -1.98 13.87 30.95
N SER A 880 -0.92 14.68 31.14
CA SER A 880 -0.78 15.98 30.48
C SER A 880 0.67 16.25 30.11
N ALA A 881 0.92 17.21 29.23
CA ALA A 881 2.26 17.67 28.87
C ALA A 881 2.45 19.18 29.15
N SER A 882 3.68 19.57 29.47
CA SER A 882 4.12 20.97 29.54
C SER A 882 5.38 21.19 28.71
N ALA A 883 5.50 22.37 28.10
CA ALA A 883 6.70 22.75 27.35
C ALA A 883 7.88 23.06 28.30
N LEU A 884 9.10 22.75 27.84
CA LEU A 884 10.33 23.23 28.49
C LEU A 884 10.67 24.65 27.98
N PRO A 885 11.26 25.52 28.82
CA PRO A 885 11.68 26.85 28.37
C PRO A 885 12.65 26.78 27.17
N ALA A 886 12.43 27.64 26.17
CA ALA A 886 13.25 27.74 24.95
C ALA A 886 13.31 26.47 24.08
N ARG A 887 12.28 25.61 24.14
CA ARG A 887 12.11 24.43 23.28
C ARG A 887 10.79 24.50 22.51
N SER A 888 10.63 23.61 21.53
CA SER A 888 9.37 23.37 20.81
C SER A 888 8.26 22.96 21.78
N THR A 889 7.01 23.30 21.43
CA THR A 889 5.84 22.92 22.22
C THR A 889 5.48 21.47 21.89
N PRO A 890 5.46 20.55 22.87
CA PRO A 890 5.12 19.17 22.59
C PRO A 890 3.67 19.06 22.11
N SER A 891 3.44 18.23 21.10
CA SER A 891 2.13 17.99 20.48
C SER A 891 1.64 16.55 20.63
N ASP A 892 2.43 15.70 21.30
CA ASP A 892 2.09 14.32 21.62
C ASP A 892 2.82 13.83 22.89
N ILE A 893 2.40 12.68 23.42
CA ILE A 893 3.00 11.99 24.56
C ILE A 893 3.14 10.51 24.19
N ASP A 894 4.33 9.94 24.35
CA ASP A 894 4.53 8.49 24.32
C ASP A 894 4.61 7.96 25.76
N LEU A 895 3.82 6.93 26.06
CA LEU A 895 3.78 6.24 27.34
C LEU A 895 4.35 4.83 27.20
N PHE A 896 5.30 4.52 28.08
CA PHE A 896 5.90 3.20 28.22
C PHE A 896 5.59 2.68 29.62
N ILE A 897 4.89 1.55 29.71
CA ILE A 897 4.48 0.94 30.97
C ILE A 897 5.32 -0.31 31.19
N THR A 898 5.88 -0.46 32.38
CA THR A 898 6.57 -1.70 32.79
C THR A 898 5.99 -2.17 34.11
N LEU A 899 5.57 -3.44 34.16
CA LEU A 899 5.17 -4.10 35.39
C LEU A 899 6.34 -4.94 35.89
N ARG A 900 6.73 -4.77 37.16
CA ARG A 900 7.88 -5.46 37.78
C ARG A 900 7.43 -6.29 38.98
N HIS A 901 8.11 -7.41 39.19
CA HIS A 901 7.90 -8.30 40.33
C HIS A 901 9.08 -8.16 41.30
N ILE A 902 8.81 -7.69 42.52
CA ILE A 902 9.82 -7.57 43.58
C ILE A 902 9.57 -8.68 44.61
N SER A 903 10.61 -9.45 44.92
CA SER A 903 10.53 -10.53 45.92
C SER A 903 10.33 -9.98 47.33
N ALA A 904 9.98 -10.85 48.28
CA ALA A 904 9.87 -10.51 49.70
C ALA A 904 11.19 -9.97 50.32
N GLN A 905 12.32 -10.19 49.66
CA GLN A 905 13.64 -9.69 50.07
C GLN A 905 13.99 -8.34 49.40
N GLY A 906 13.07 -7.76 48.62
CA GLY A 906 13.28 -6.48 47.95
C GLY A 906 14.11 -6.57 46.65
N LYS A 907 14.33 -7.77 46.10
CA LYS A 907 15.05 -7.97 44.83
C LYS A 907 14.06 -8.12 43.68
N GLU A 908 14.31 -7.46 42.56
CA GLU A 908 13.53 -7.70 41.34
C GLU A 908 13.76 -9.13 40.81
N ILE A 909 12.66 -9.81 40.51
CA ILE A 909 12.65 -11.10 39.83
C ILE A 909 12.49 -10.84 38.34
N HIS A 910 13.49 -11.28 37.58
CA HIS A 910 13.48 -11.23 36.13
C HIS A 910 13.05 -12.58 35.56
N TYR A 911 12.51 -12.54 34.35
CA TYR A 911 12.12 -13.72 33.59
C TYR A 911 12.97 -13.85 32.33
N THR A 912 12.99 -15.04 31.75
CA THR A 912 13.65 -15.29 30.46
C THR A 912 12.86 -14.64 29.34
N GLY A 913 13.47 -13.68 28.64
CA GLY A 913 12.92 -13.04 27.45
C GLY A 913 13.16 -13.84 26.17
N THR A 914 12.69 -13.31 25.04
CA THR A 914 12.82 -13.92 23.70
C THR A 914 14.24 -14.38 23.39
N ALA A 915 15.27 -13.58 23.69
CA ALA A 915 16.66 -13.90 23.39
C ALA A 915 17.40 -14.59 24.55
N GLY A 916 16.71 -14.93 25.64
CA GLY A 916 17.32 -15.41 26.88
C GLY A 916 17.82 -14.29 27.78
N ASP A 917 17.47 -13.05 27.47
CA ASP A 917 17.79 -11.85 28.24
C ASP A 917 16.84 -11.68 29.44
N PRO A 918 17.26 -10.99 30.51
CA PRO A 918 16.41 -10.70 31.65
C PRO A 918 15.35 -9.67 31.29
N VAL A 919 14.07 -10.05 31.38
CA VAL A 919 12.92 -9.17 31.14
C VAL A 919 12.08 -8.95 32.40
N PRO A 920 11.38 -7.80 32.52
CA PRO A 920 10.40 -7.57 33.59
C PRO A 920 9.15 -8.46 33.39
N LEU A 921 8.16 -8.30 34.27
CA LEU A 921 6.96 -9.14 34.25
C LEU A 921 6.11 -8.95 32.98
N SER A 922 5.91 -7.70 32.57
CA SER A 922 5.23 -7.34 31.32
C SER A 922 5.48 -5.88 30.95
N LYS A 923 5.16 -5.51 29.71
CA LYS A 923 5.28 -4.15 29.17
C LYS A 923 4.05 -3.74 28.36
N GLY A 924 3.85 -2.43 28.23
CA GLY A 924 2.76 -1.83 27.49
C GLY A 924 3.15 -0.48 26.90
N TRP A 925 2.45 -0.05 25.85
CA TRP A 925 2.80 1.16 25.09
C TRP A 925 1.55 1.89 24.63
N LEU A 926 1.62 3.22 24.58
CA LEU A 926 0.62 4.04 23.93
C LEU A 926 1.21 5.38 23.47
N ARG A 927 1.02 5.70 22.20
CA ARG A 927 1.07 7.08 21.71
C ARG A 927 -0.27 7.75 22.02
N VAL A 928 -0.26 8.80 22.85
CA VAL A 928 -1.47 9.42 23.37
C VAL A 928 -2.30 10.06 22.27
N SER A 929 -1.72 10.52 21.16
CA SER A 929 -2.51 10.98 20.01
C SER A 929 -3.38 9.88 19.38
N LEU A 930 -3.04 8.62 19.60
CA LEU A 930 -3.79 7.45 19.14
C LEU A 930 -4.63 6.81 20.27
N ARG A 931 -4.98 7.60 21.30
CA ARG A 931 -5.72 7.12 22.49
C ARG A 931 -7.13 6.61 22.20
N ARG A 932 -7.76 7.00 21.08
CA ARG A 932 -9.16 6.69 20.76
C ARG A 932 -9.44 5.19 20.79
N VAL A 933 -10.30 4.78 21.71
CA VAL A 933 -10.80 3.39 21.81
C VAL A 933 -12.09 3.26 21.01
N ASN A 934 -12.16 2.23 20.16
CA ASN A 934 -13.39 1.86 19.47
C ASN A 934 -14.22 0.95 20.38
N THR A 935 -15.04 1.56 21.24
CA THR A 935 -15.87 0.82 22.20
C THR A 935 -16.97 -0.03 21.56
N SER A 936 -17.29 0.23 20.28
CA SER A 936 -18.25 -0.56 19.49
C SER A 936 -17.62 -1.76 18.80
N HIS A 937 -16.29 -1.88 18.78
CA HIS A 937 -15.61 -2.97 18.08
C HIS A 937 -15.88 -4.32 18.77
N PRO A 938 -16.16 -5.41 18.03
CA PRO A 938 -16.45 -6.73 18.61
C PRO A 938 -15.31 -7.29 19.49
N LYS A 939 -14.07 -6.89 19.21
CA LYS A 939 -12.87 -7.30 19.97
C LYS A 939 -12.60 -6.42 21.20
N HIS A 940 -13.31 -5.31 21.38
CA HIS A 940 -13.11 -4.45 22.55
C HIS A 940 -13.58 -5.13 23.83
N ARG A 941 -12.75 -5.06 24.88
CA ARG A 941 -13.12 -5.39 26.25
C ARG A 941 -12.63 -4.28 27.17
N TYR A 942 -13.25 -4.11 28.34
CA TYR A 942 -12.80 -3.13 29.32
C TYR A 942 -11.38 -3.45 29.86
N TYR A 943 -10.95 -4.71 29.75
CA TYR A 943 -9.61 -5.20 30.07
C TYR A 943 -8.69 -5.38 28.87
N LEU A 944 -9.15 -5.01 27.67
CA LEU A 944 -8.38 -5.05 26.43
C LEU A 944 -8.93 -3.97 25.48
N PRO A 945 -8.50 -2.71 25.64
CA PRO A 945 -9.00 -1.61 24.82
C PRO A 945 -8.66 -1.84 23.35
N TRP A 946 -9.66 -1.73 22.46
CA TRP A 946 -9.45 -1.92 21.03
C TRP A 946 -9.28 -0.58 20.34
N ARG A 947 -8.17 -0.40 19.62
CA ARG A 947 -7.86 0.79 18.85
C ARG A 947 -7.68 0.39 17.41
N GLU A 948 -8.27 1.12 16.46
CA GLU A 948 -8.15 0.79 15.03
C GLU A 948 -6.81 1.25 14.43
N TYR A 949 -6.19 2.29 15.02
CA TYR A 949 -4.96 2.93 14.57
C TYR A 949 -5.06 3.49 13.13
N LEU A 950 -6.21 4.06 12.79
CA LEU A 950 -6.43 4.71 11.50
C LEU A 950 -5.92 6.15 11.53
N SER A 951 -5.62 6.71 10.36
CA SER A 951 -5.24 8.12 10.21
C SER A 951 -6.31 9.08 10.76
N THR A 952 -7.58 8.65 10.71
CA THR A 952 -8.74 9.39 11.23
C THR A 952 -8.92 9.30 12.75
N ASP A 953 -8.16 8.45 13.45
CA ASP A 953 -8.21 8.31 14.91
C ASP A 953 -7.31 9.31 15.65
N VAL A 954 -6.46 10.03 14.94
CA VAL A 954 -5.48 10.95 15.52
C VAL A 954 -6.18 12.10 16.25
N GLN A 955 -5.91 12.20 17.55
CA GLN A 955 -6.37 13.26 18.43
C GLN A 955 -5.15 13.97 19.03
N PRO A 956 -4.74 15.16 18.57
CA PRO A 956 -3.52 15.80 19.05
C PRO A 956 -3.53 16.03 20.57
N VAL A 957 -2.34 16.15 21.16
CA VAL A 957 -2.14 16.56 22.56
C VAL A 957 -1.89 18.07 22.58
N ILE A 958 -2.64 18.76 23.43
CA ILE A 958 -2.53 20.20 23.69
C ILE A 958 -1.88 20.38 25.05
N VAL A 959 -0.84 21.21 25.11
CA VAL A 959 -0.13 21.52 26.36
C VAL A 959 -1.09 22.06 27.42
N GLY A 960 -1.00 21.50 28.63
CA GLY A 960 -1.82 21.87 29.78
C GLY A 960 -3.17 21.15 29.88
N GLU A 961 -3.68 20.57 28.79
CA GLU A 961 -4.89 19.74 28.83
C GLU A 961 -4.61 18.36 29.43
N GLN A 962 -5.64 17.75 30.01
CA GLN A 962 -5.58 16.43 30.63
C GLN A 962 -6.31 15.41 29.76
N TYR A 963 -5.70 14.26 29.55
CA TYR A 963 -6.22 13.18 28.72
C TYR A 963 -6.32 11.89 29.52
N GLU A 964 -7.52 11.33 29.61
CA GLU A 964 -7.73 9.97 30.11
C GLU A 964 -7.37 8.96 29.00
N VAL A 965 -6.53 7.99 29.36
CA VAL A 965 -6.03 6.98 28.41
C VAL A 965 -5.97 5.60 29.06
N ASP A 966 -6.31 4.58 28.28
CA ASP A 966 -6.17 3.17 28.66
C ASP A 966 -4.99 2.53 27.91
N VAL A 967 -3.87 2.30 28.58
CA VAL A 967 -2.69 1.66 27.98
C VAL A 967 -2.83 0.14 28.09
N GLU A 968 -2.77 -0.55 26.94
CA GLU A 968 -2.67 -2.01 26.90
C GLU A 968 -1.29 -2.43 27.40
N VAL A 969 -1.26 -3.22 28.48
CA VAL A 969 -0.07 -3.92 28.96
C VAL A 969 -0.26 -5.39 28.60
N TRP A 970 0.73 -5.95 27.92
CA TRP A 970 0.60 -7.28 27.33
C TRP A 970 0.31 -8.35 28.39
N PRO A 971 -0.37 -9.45 28.01
CA PRO A 971 -0.76 -10.49 28.94
C PRO A 971 0.42 -11.04 29.72
N THR A 972 0.17 -11.44 30.96
CA THR A 972 1.22 -11.95 31.83
C THR A 972 0.68 -13.04 32.76
N ASN A 973 1.61 -13.78 33.35
CA ASN A 973 1.35 -14.69 34.46
C ASN A 973 2.40 -14.49 35.57
N VAL A 974 1.98 -14.41 36.83
CA VAL A 974 2.87 -14.52 38.00
C VAL A 974 2.09 -15.06 39.19
N VAL A 975 2.75 -15.88 40.01
CA VAL A 975 2.27 -16.24 41.34
C VAL A 975 3.18 -15.54 42.36
N LEU A 976 2.64 -14.50 43.00
CA LEU A 976 3.33 -13.69 43.98
C LEU A 976 3.32 -14.39 45.34
N ASP A 977 4.51 -14.56 45.94
CA ASP A 977 4.64 -15.07 47.31
C ASP A 977 4.23 -14.01 48.35
N PRO A 978 3.82 -14.41 49.57
CA PRO A 978 3.63 -13.48 50.66
C PRO A 978 4.88 -12.62 50.90
N GLY A 979 4.69 -11.31 51.02
CA GLY A 979 5.75 -10.31 51.16
C GLY A 979 6.29 -9.77 49.83
N ALA A 980 6.01 -10.41 48.69
CA ALA A 980 6.34 -9.87 47.37
C ALA A 980 5.53 -8.60 47.08
N LYS A 981 5.99 -7.82 46.10
CA LYS A 981 5.36 -6.57 45.67
C LYS A 981 5.32 -6.47 44.15
N LEU A 982 4.42 -5.63 43.66
CA LEU A 982 4.42 -5.16 42.28
C LEU A 982 4.81 -3.70 42.20
N VAL A 983 5.57 -3.37 41.17
CA VAL A 983 5.87 -1.98 40.80
C VAL A 983 5.33 -1.72 39.40
N LEU A 984 4.50 -0.69 39.27
CA LEU A 984 4.09 -0.12 38.00
C LEU A 984 5.00 1.07 37.69
N GLU A 985 5.72 0.97 36.60
CA GLU A 985 6.59 2.03 36.08
C GLU A 985 5.93 2.70 34.87
N VAL A 986 5.89 4.03 34.88
CA VAL A 986 5.45 4.85 33.75
C VAL A 986 6.63 5.69 33.28
N ALA A 987 7.03 5.49 32.03
CA ALA A 987 8.21 6.11 31.43
C ALA A 987 7.87 6.83 30.13
N SER A 988 8.79 7.68 29.66
CA SER A 988 8.72 8.38 28.38
C SER A 988 9.61 7.76 27.30
N GLY A 989 10.08 6.53 27.50
CA GLY A 989 10.94 5.79 26.59
C GLY A 989 11.14 4.36 27.09
N ASP A 990 11.84 3.53 26.29
CA ASP A 990 12.12 2.16 26.70
C ASP A 990 12.95 2.09 27.97
N THR A 991 12.57 1.15 28.84
CA THR A 991 13.32 0.78 30.04
C THR A 991 13.80 -0.67 29.95
N GLN A 992 14.57 -1.13 30.94
CA GLN A 992 15.15 -2.49 31.01
C GLN A 992 14.21 -3.58 30.47
N GLY A 993 14.81 -4.54 29.75
CA GLY A 993 14.13 -5.73 29.23
C GLY A 993 13.44 -5.51 27.90
N CYS A 994 13.85 -4.50 27.12
CA CYS A 994 13.43 -4.30 25.73
C CYS A 994 14.39 -4.93 24.70
N GLY A 995 15.61 -5.32 25.10
CA GLY A 995 16.61 -5.92 24.21
C GLY A 995 16.81 -5.14 22.90
N ILE A 996 16.59 -5.82 21.78
CA ILE A 996 16.60 -5.26 20.42
C ILE A 996 15.25 -4.68 19.97
N PHE A 997 14.19 -4.80 20.76
CA PHE A 997 12.83 -4.32 20.46
C PHE A 997 12.61 -2.89 20.97
N ARG A 998 13.46 -1.98 20.50
CA ARG A 998 13.45 -0.56 20.93
C ARG A 998 12.57 0.30 20.03
N HIS A 999 12.13 1.40 20.61
CA HIS A 999 11.26 2.43 20.10
C HIS A 999 11.97 3.78 20.18
N ASP A 1000 13.03 3.95 19.41
CA ASP A 1000 13.93 5.11 19.48
C ASP A 1000 14.20 5.76 18.11
N ASP A 1001 13.36 5.46 17.12
CA ASP A 1001 13.49 6.08 15.79
C ASP A 1001 13.33 7.61 15.88
N GLU A 1002 14.37 8.33 15.47
CA GLU A 1002 14.46 9.79 15.59
C GLU A 1002 13.41 10.53 14.75
N THR A 1003 12.83 9.88 13.72
CA THR A 1003 11.78 10.46 12.88
C THR A 1003 10.39 10.19 13.45
N ASP A 1004 10.14 8.98 13.96
CA ASP A 1004 8.89 8.64 14.63
C ASP A 1004 8.76 9.35 15.99
N ARG A 1005 9.88 9.54 16.71
CA ARG A 1005 9.96 10.15 18.05
C ARG A 1005 10.76 11.45 18.05
N ALA A 1006 10.49 12.31 17.07
CA ALA A 1006 11.21 13.57 16.88
C ALA A 1006 11.12 14.50 18.12
N PRO A 1007 12.25 15.13 18.55
CA PRO A 1007 12.25 16.09 19.64
C PRO A 1007 11.21 17.20 19.52
N ASP A 1008 10.96 17.71 18.32
CA ASP A 1008 9.98 18.77 18.10
C ASP A 1008 8.53 18.38 18.36
N THR A 1009 8.24 17.07 18.46
CA THR A 1009 6.90 16.55 18.76
C THR A 1009 6.75 16.22 20.24
N PHE A 1010 7.78 15.64 20.86
CA PHE A 1010 7.66 15.03 22.20
C PHE A 1010 8.43 15.76 23.31
N GLN A 1011 9.45 16.57 22.99
CA GLN A 1011 10.32 17.14 24.01
C GLN A 1011 9.54 18.08 24.95
N GLY A 1012 9.58 17.79 26.26
CA GLY A 1012 8.79 18.49 27.26
C GLY A 1012 8.81 17.79 28.63
N MET A 1013 7.85 18.14 29.47
CA MET A 1013 7.53 17.43 30.71
C MET A 1013 6.23 16.66 30.54
N ASN A 1014 6.26 15.37 30.80
CA ASN A 1014 5.08 14.53 30.92
C ASN A 1014 4.61 14.53 32.38
N HIS A 1015 3.31 14.42 32.58
CA HIS A 1015 2.69 14.44 33.90
C HIS A 1015 1.65 13.34 34.06
N ILE A 1016 1.65 12.66 35.20
CA ILE A 1016 0.49 11.93 35.71
C ILE A 1016 -0.28 12.87 36.63
N CYS A 1017 -1.56 13.08 36.34
CA CYS A 1017 -2.39 14.07 37.01
C CYS A 1017 -3.26 13.40 38.07
N PHE A 1018 -3.35 14.04 39.24
CA PHE A 1018 -4.21 13.62 40.34
C PHE A 1018 -5.09 14.79 40.78
N GLY A 1019 -6.25 14.50 41.35
CA GLY A 1019 -7.17 15.50 41.88
C GLY A 1019 -8.56 14.93 42.14
N PRO A 1020 -9.49 15.75 42.66
CA PRO A 1020 -10.86 15.33 42.91
C PRO A 1020 -11.51 14.75 41.65
N GLY A 1021 -11.96 13.50 41.73
CA GLY A 1021 -12.61 12.78 40.63
C GLY A 1021 -11.67 12.12 39.62
N ILE A 1022 -10.35 12.31 39.73
CA ILE A 1022 -9.35 11.66 38.87
C ILE A 1022 -8.82 10.41 39.57
N LEU A 1023 -9.09 9.23 39.01
CA LEU A 1023 -8.65 7.95 39.55
C LEU A 1023 -7.78 7.22 38.52
N ASN A 1024 -6.46 7.33 38.69
CA ASN A 1024 -5.49 6.53 37.94
C ASN A 1024 -5.41 5.12 38.53
N TYR A 1025 -5.37 4.08 37.72
CA TYR A 1025 -5.23 2.70 38.22
C TYR A 1025 -4.56 1.77 37.19
N VAL A 1026 -3.98 0.69 37.68
CA VAL A 1026 -3.70 -0.51 36.89
C VAL A 1026 -4.71 -1.59 37.25
N MET A 1027 -5.34 -2.18 36.25
CA MET A 1027 -6.28 -3.29 36.43
C MET A 1027 -5.55 -4.61 36.24
N LEU A 1028 -5.53 -5.43 37.28
CA LEU A 1028 -4.81 -6.69 37.34
C LEU A 1028 -5.80 -7.88 37.30
N PRO A 1029 -5.53 -8.92 36.48
CA PRO A 1029 -6.36 -10.11 36.38
C PRO A 1029 -6.02 -11.12 37.49
N VAL A 1030 -6.58 -10.92 38.68
CA VAL A 1030 -6.34 -11.81 39.83
C VAL A 1030 -7.11 -13.12 39.63
N ILE A 1031 -6.44 -14.25 39.82
CA ILE A 1031 -7.07 -15.58 39.69
C ILE A 1031 -7.31 -16.16 41.08
N PRO A 1032 -8.59 -16.33 41.49
CA PRO A 1032 -8.91 -17.07 42.69
C PRO A 1032 -8.43 -18.54 42.61
N PRO A 1033 -8.04 -19.15 43.74
CA PRO A 1033 -7.76 -20.58 43.80
C PRO A 1033 -8.94 -21.42 43.28
N LYS A 1034 -8.63 -22.60 42.72
CA LYS A 1034 -9.66 -23.57 42.31
C LYS A 1034 -10.31 -24.26 43.50
#